data_AF-A0A1W9X3L9-F1
#
_entry.id   AF-A0A1W9X3L9-F1
#
_cell.length_a   1.000
_cell.length_b   1.000
_cell.length_c   1.000
_cell.angle_alpha   90.00
_cell.angle_beta   90.00
_cell.angle_gamma   90.00
#
_symmetry.space_group_name_H-M   'P 1'
#
loop_
_entity.id
_entity.type
_entity.pdbx_description
1 polymer ?
#
loop_
_entity_poly.entity_id
_entity_poly.type
_entity_poly.pdbx_seq_one_letter_code
_entity_poly.pdbx_strand_id
1 'polypeptide(L)'
;MSRVTVAYYDISDRDIIFELMEAGRILGVDVSVGVEFSTGPARSRKHFMYLPPAKRVSEFFSFFDRHRETLSEFITGLEENRKRRQETITTILENFNRTHRVRLNEGYPEDCIFSLRPIRVEDLEKRVPHGQYSRNHLGELICSAFKSVLRHRVLALKVQYEVSGQLFERGEMSDWELERIHAACHAVRAQYTSLTPDDIRLAYLSEKNIMDYDSAFPSEAAILPSLSAAGGQVVYHCPLEQGLAGAISTVIRAHPYVDKIELINMRDSAMRNPSEIIGLSRFVNLVNNCGLAELRKFTEDCSPEVADEAILSKALDRYHEMPLIPLAGSASTGRKPYVPGMGFIRESDIPLLSRKHFIRSHYRLPSPVSGLITTEGKGPPRGAKATRPEYEIFSLGQSGSFKPNLIGDEEIIEPIGPARMWRYLNPGLKNILRVLIGLIPAYLWIGPVFTLIWFGITFFRNVFADLIALSGRRLGAWSYRNINFDNATQSLFWTGFSVPILGLVKQGFDLAWPLAHAGPVFECSKFFAICIANGVYIASHNKIRNFDHRVILVNFFRSILAWPFASLFSPIGNLLMIPSIVQAKFWSDVVAAVIEGGGKYRQEIVLRTRDLKEILPLLSAGDKSVRLTAMLDILYIWARRRRGRTALLRLLCPHRKERESESPGETDAPELASDEIRHSHATMSDELVQLFNPHHSEAELSRFILRKYSKHEVLILMELLSANLVSFHRWLKKIRKRYAKKTGW
;
A
#
# COMPACT_ATOMS: atom_id res chain seq x y z
N MET A 1 -37.88 7.09 -2.87
CA MET A 1 -37.37 6.82 -1.51
C MET A 1 -36.56 5.52 -1.58
N SER A 2 -35.36 5.49 -0.99
CA SER A 2 -34.50 4.30 -1.01
C SER A 2 -35.03 3.24 -0.03
N ARG A 3 -34.92 1.95 -0.40
CA ARG A 3 -35.38 0.82 0.41
C ARG A 3 -34.33 -0.29 0.44
N VAL A 4 -34.17 -0.96 1.58
CA VAL A 4 -33.32 -2.15 1.72
C VAL A 4 -33.99 -3.19 2.60
N THR A 5 -33.90 -4.45 2.20
CA THR A 5 -34.25 -5.59 3.04
C THR A 5 -32.96 -6.25 3.50
N VAL A 6 -32.78 -6.43 4.80
CA VAL A 6 -31.62 -7.13 5.37
C VAL A 6 -32.07 -8.50 5.88
N ALA A 7 -31.42 -9.54 5.39
CA ALA A 7 -31.70 -10.92 5.76
C ALA A 7 -30.89 -11.32 7.00
N TYR A 8 -31.55 -11.93 7.98
CA TYR A 8 -30.94 -12.56 9.16
C TYR A 8 -31.37 -14.01 9.26
N TYR A 9 -30.52 -14.84 9.87
CA TYR A 9 -30.83 -16.24 10.09
C TYR A 9 -31.65 -16.50 11.36
N ASP A 10 -31.97 -15.46 12.12
CA ASP A 10 -32.71 -15.57 13.38
C ASP A 10 -33.33 -14.23 13.78
N ILE A 11 -34.22 -14.29 14.79
CA ILE A 11 -35.09 -13.24 15.29
C ILE A 11 -34.59 -12.66 16.64
N SER A 12 -33.75 -13.39 17.39
CA SER A 12 -33.54 -13.13 18.83
C SER A 12 -32.68 -11.91 19.21
N ASP A 13 -31.96 -11.29 18.27
CA ASP A 13 -31.03 -10.21 18.62
C ASP A 13 -31.68 -8.82 18.53
N ARG A 14 -32.23 -8.37 19.66
CA ARG A 14 -32.94 -7.10 19.76
C ARG A 14 -32.07 -5.89 19.46
N ASP A 15 -30.81 -5.91 19.87
CA ASP A 15 -29.90 -4.79 19.71
C ASP A 15 -29.51 -4.63 18.24
N ILE A 16 -29.22 -5.74 17.54
CA ILE A 16 -28.92 -5.72 16.10
C ILE A 16 -30.11 -5.18 15.29
N ILE A 17 -31.33 -5.65 15.57
CA ILE A 17 -32.53 -5.20 14.85
C ILE A 17 -32.81 -3.72 15.15
N PHE A 18 -32.60 -3.29 16.40
CA PHE A 18 -32.73 -1.89 16.79
C PHE A 18 -31.73 -1.01 16.04
N GLU A 19 -30.44 -1.33 16.10
CA GLU A 19 -29.38 -0.58 15.41
C GLU A 19 -29.65 -0.47 13.91
N LEU A 20 -30.04 -1.57 13.28
CA LEU A 20 -30.31 -1.60 11.85
C LEU A 20 -31.47 -0.67 11.46
N MET A 21 -32.64 -0.81 12.11
CA MET A 21 -33.81 -0.01 11.75
C MET A 21 -33.60 1.47 12.09
N GLU A 22 -32.92 1.78 13.19
CA GLU A 22 -32.61 3.14 13.61
C GLU A 22 -31.58 3.80 12.67
N ALA A 23 -30.56 3.06 12.22
CA ALA A 23 -29.63 3.52 11.19
C ALA A 23 -30.38 3.84 9.88
N GLY A 24 -31.33 2.99 9.47
CA GLY A 24 -32.23 3.25 8.35
C GLY A 24 -32.99 4.57 8.48
N ARG A 25 -33.62 4.77 9.65
CA ARG A 25 -34.37 5.99 9.98
C ARG A 25 -33.49 7.25 9.90
N ILE A 26 -32.29 7.20 10.47
CA ILE A 26 -31.32 8.31 10.45
C ILE A 26 -30.88 8.64 9.01
N LEU A 27 -30.67 7.60 8.19
CA LEU A 27 -30.23 7.75 6.80
C LEU A 27 -31.37 8.06 5.81
N GLY A 28 -32.63 8.06 6.26
CA GLY A 28 -33.80 8.23 5.39
C GLY A 28 -34.02 7.06 4.42
N VAL A 29 -33.58 5.86 4.79
CA VAL A 29 -33.75 4.62 4.03
C VAL A 29 -34.81 3.75 4.71
N ASP A 30 -35.79 3.29 3.94
CA ASP A 30 -36.79 2.34 4.43
C ASP A 30 -36.13 0.96 4.60
N VAL A 31 -36.05 0.48 5.85
CA VAL A 31 -35.37 -0.77 6.19
C VAL A 31 -36.40 -1.82 6.60
N SER A 32 -36.35 -2.97 5.96
CA SER A 32 -37.13 -4.15 6.35
C SER A 32 -36.20 -5.29 6.78
N VAL A 33 -36.66 -6.07 7.75
CA VAL A 33 -35.92 -7.25 8.24
C VAL A 33 -36.57 -8.50 7.65
N GLY A 34 -35.76 -9.32 6.98
CA GLY A 34 -36.17 -10.64 6.51
C GLY A 34 -35.51 -11.74 7.33
N VAL A 35 -36.25 -12.82 7.58
CA VAL A 35 -35.74 -14.01 8.28
C VAL A 35 -35.50 -15.11 7.27
N GLU A 36 -34.22 -15.41 6.99
CA GLU A 36 -33.79 -16.45 6.04
C GLU A 36 -33.85 -17.83 6.69
N PHE A 37 -34.49 -18.77 6.00
CA PHE A 37 -34.54 -20.18 6.38
C PHE A 37 -34.39 -21.06 5.14
N SER A 38 -34.21 -22.37 5.35
CA SER A 38 -34.17 -23.32 4.26
C SER A 38 -35.08 -24.51 4.51
N THR A 39 -35.45 -25.27 3.48
CA THR A 39 -36.25 -26.49 3.60
C THR A 39 -35.56 -27.64 2.87
N GLY A 40 -35.83 -28.88 3.31
CA GLY A 40 -35.35 -30.09 2.65
C GLY A 40 -34.01 -30.62 3.16
N PRO A 41 -33.53 -31.71 2.54
CA PRO A 41 -32.33 -32.42 2.98
C PRO A 41 -31.04 -31.69 2.57
N ALA A 42 -29.96 -32.02 3.27
CA ALA A 42 -28.62 -31.53 3.02
C ALA A 42 -28.24 -31.59 1.54
N ARG A 43 -27.50 -30.58 1.05
CA ARG A 43 -27.06 -30.44 -0.36
C ARG A 43 -28.14 -30.14 -1.41
N SER A 44 -29.42 -30.32 -1.11
CA SER A 44 -30.54 -29.96 -2.01
C SER A 44 -31.58 -29.07 -1.31
N ARG A 45 -31.10 -28.24 -0.37
CA ARG A 45 -31.94 -27.32 0.39
C ARG A 45 -32.44 -26.18 -0.48
N LYS A 46 -33.70 -25.82 -0.27
CA LYS A 46 -34.33 -24.65 -0.89
C LYS A 46 -34.31 -23.50 0.09
N HIS A 47 -33.96 -22.31 -0.37
CA HIS A 47 -33.78 -21.14 0.48
C HIS A 47 -34.97 -20.19 0.36
N PHE A 48 -35.48 -19.75 1.49
CA PHE A 48 -36.61 -18.83 1.57
C PHE A 48 -36.29 -17.71 2.55
N MET A 49 -37.01 -16.61 2.43
CA MET A 49 -36.94 -15.50 3.37
C MET A 49 -38.35 -15.06 3.73
N TYR A 50 -38.63 -15.02 5.02
CA TYR A 50 -39.89 -14.54 5.57
C TYR A 50 -39.81 -13.04 5.87
N LEU A 51 -40.74 -12.26 5.35
CA LEU A 51 -40.85 -10.82 5.55
C LEU A 51 -42.05 -10.52 6.46
N PRO A 52 -41.84 -10.36 7.78
CA PRO A 52 -42.91 -9.92 8.68
C PRO A 52 -43.36 -8.49 8.32
N PRO A 53 -44.66 -8.18 8.49
CA PRO A 53 -45.23 -6.87 8.16
C PRO A 53 -44.89 -5.83 9.26
N ALA A 54 -43.60 -5.49 9.40
CA ALA A 54 -43.11 -4.56 10.40
C ALA A 54 -42.17 -3.52 9.79
N LYS A 55 -42.39 -2.24 10.12
CA LYS A 55 -41.54 -1.11 9.70
C LYS A 55 -40.78 -0.47 10.86
N ARG A 56 -41.15 -0.80 12.09
CA ARG A 56 -40.50 -0.33 13.32
C ARG A 56 -40.06 -1.49 14.19
N VAL A 57 -39.06 -1.24 15.03
CA VAL A 57 -38.51 -2.23 15.97
C VAL A 57 -39.61 -2.79 16.87
N SER A 58 -40.48 -1.93 17.42
CA SER A 58 -41.59 -2.35 18.28
C SER A 58 -42.60 -3.21 17.53
N GLU A 59 -42.92 -2.88 16.29
CA GLU A 59 -43.84 -3.65 15.43
C GLU A 59 -43.28 -5.04 15.12
N PHE A 60 -41.98 -5.13 14.88
CA PHE A 60 -41.29 -6.39 14.59
C PHE A 60 -41.41 -7.39 15.75
N PHE A 61 -41.01 -6.99 16.95
CA PHE A 61 -41.10 -7.88 18.12
C PHE A 61 -42.57 -8.16 18.51
N SER A 62 -43.43 -7.14 18.46
CA SER A 62 -44.87 -7.32 18.75
C SER A 62 -45.56 -8.25 17.75
N PHE A 63 -45.06 -8.37 16.52
CA PHE A 63 -45.56 -9.32 15.55
C PHE A 63 -45.26 -10.76 15.98
N PHE A 64 -44.01 -11.09 16.30
CA PHE A 64 -43.64 -12.42 16.77
C PHE A 64 -44.27 -12.76 18.12
N ASP A 65 -44.46 -11.79 19.01
CA ASP A 65 -45.16 -12.01 20.28
C ASP A 65 -46.64 -12.34 20.07
N ARG A 66 -47.34 -11.63 19.17
CA ARG A 66 -48.76 -11.90 18.86
C ARG A 66 -48.98 -13.22 18.14
N HIS A 67 -48.05 -13.62 17.28
CA HIS A 67 -48.13 -14.86 16.50
C HIS A 67 -47.28 -16.00 17.08
N ARG A 68 -46.91 -15.91 18.37
CA ARG A 68 -46.01 -16.86 19.04
C ARG A 68 -46.46 -18.30 18.90
N GLU A 69 -47.76 -18.58 19.03
CA GLU A 69 -48.31 -19.93 18.89
C GLU A 69 -48.18 -20.44 17.46
N THR A 70 -48.61 -19.64 16.48
CA THR A 70 -48.56 -19.97 15.03
C THR A 70 -47.13 -20.11 14.51
N LEU A 71 -46.17 -19.34 15.05
CA LEU A 71 -44.78 -19.30 14.61
C LEU A 71 -43.83 -20.12 15.53
N SER A 72 -44.37 -20.86 16.50
CA SER A 72 -43.56 -21.62 17.46
C SER A 72 -42.64 -22.64 16.79
N GLU A 73 -43.16 -23.41 15.82
CA GLU A 73 -42.38 -24.36 15.01
C GLU A 73 -41.32 -23.66 14.16
N PHE A 74 -41.64 -22.47 13.63
CA PHE A 74 -40.70 -21.67 12.84
C PHE A 74 -39.53 -21.19 13.71
N ILE A 75 -39.80 -20.60 14.87
CA ILE A 75 -38.77 -20.10 15.78
C ILE A 75 -37.88 -21.26 16.27
N THR A 76 -38.47 -22.36 16.70
CA THR A 76 -37.73 -23.55 17.16
C THR A 76 -36.87 -24.14 16.04
N GLY A 77 -37.42 -24.21 14.81
CA GLY A 77 -36.69 -24.70 13.64
C GLY A 77 -35.53 -23.78 13.22
N LEU A 78 -35.65 -22.46 13.39
CA LEU A 78 -34.54 -21.52 13.17
C LEU A 78 -33.40 -21.74 14.17
N GLU A 79 -33.71 -21.92 15.46
CA GLU A 79 -32.73 -22.21 16.50
C GLU A 79 -32.00 -23.53 16.23
N GLU A 80 -32.73 -24.57 15.86
CA GLU A 80 -32.17 -25.87 15.49
C GLU A 80 -31.26 -25.76 14.24
N ASN A 81 -31.72 -25.05 13.20
CA ASN A 81 -30.92 -24.79 12.00
C ASN A 81 -29.64 -24.00 12.30
N ARG A 82 -29.70 -23.05 13.23
CA ARG A 82 -28.52 -22.31 13.70
C ARG A 82 -27.53 -23.25 14.37
N LYS A 83 -27.99 -24.11 15.30
CA LYS A 83 -27.13 -25.06 16.02
C LYS A 83 -26.44 -26.02 15.06
N ARG A 84 -27.20 -26.65 14.16
CA ARG A 84 -26.68 -27.54 13.11
C ARG A 84 -25.65 -26.84 12.22
N ARG A 85 -25.89 -25.58 11.87
CA ARG A 85 -24.94 -24.78 11.09
C ARG A 85 -23.65 -24.53 11.86
N GLN A 86 -23.72 -24.15 13.13
CA GLN A 86 -22.55 -23.94 13.98
C GLN A 86 -21.71 -25.21 14.08
N GLU A 87 -22.33 -26.34 14.38
CA GLU A 87 -21.67 -27.66 14.43
C GLU A 87 -21.00 -28.01 13.09
N THR A 88 -21.70 -27.78 11.97
CA THR A 88 -21.17 -28.00 10.62
C THR A 88 -19.94 -27.12 10.34
N ILE A 89 -19.99 -25.82 10.66
CA ILE A 89 -18.88 -24.89 10.42
C ILE A 89 -17.67 -25.24 11.30
N THR A 90 -17.90 -25.57 12.57
CA THR A 90 -16.84 -26.02 13.49
C THR A 90 -16.17 -27.28 12.96
N THR A 91 -16.94 -28.26 12.51
CA THR A 91 -16.39 -29.51 11.96
C THR A 91 -15.59 -29.26 10.66
N ILE A 92 -16.07 -28.36 9.79
CA ILE A 92 -15.32 -27.94 8.59
C ILE A 92 -13.97 -27.32 8.99
N LEU A 93 -13.96 -26.46 10.01
CA LEU A 93 -12.73 -25.81 10.49
C LEU A 93 -11.75 -26.81 11.10
N GLU A 94 -12.23 -27.77 11.88
CA GLU A 94 -11.41 -28.86 12.44
C GLU A 94 -10.80 -29.71 11.32
N ASN A 95 -11.61 -30.08 10.32
CA ASN A 95 -11.12 -30.82 9.16
C ASN A 95 -10.06 -30.02 8.38
N PHE A 96 -10.27 -28.71 8.19
CA PHE A 96 -9.28 -27.81 7.60
C PHE A 96 -7.96 -27.82 8.39
N ASN A 97 -8.02 -27.67 9.71
CA ASN A 97 -6.83 -27.64 10.57
C ASN A 97 -6.07 -28.96 10.59
N ARG A 98 -6.76 -30.10 10.47
CA ARG A 98 -6.17 -31.45 10.48
C ARG A 98 -5.56 -31.86 9.14
N THR A 99 -6.14 -31.41 8.03
CA THR A 99 -5.77 -31.90 6.69
C THR A 99 -5.14 -30.82 5.81
N HIS A 100 -5.88 -29.75 5.50
CA HIS A 100 -5.48 -28.71 4.55
C HIS A 100 -4.38 -27.81 5.13
N ARG A 101 -4.47 -27.44 6.41
CA ARG A 101 -3.44 -26.64 7.10
C ARG A 101 -2.07 -27.33 7.09
N VAL A 102 -2.03 -28.64 7.35
CA VAL A 102 -0.78 -29.42 7.35
C VAL A 102 -0.13 -29.37 5.97
N ARG A 103 -0.92 -29.64 4.91
CA ARG A 103 -0.46 -29.52 3.52
C ARG A 103 0.04 -28.12 3.16
N LEU A 104 -0.68 -27.08 3.57
CA LEU A 104 -0.28 -25.67 3.33
C LEU A 104 1.02 -25.27 4.05
N ASN A 105 1.40 -26.00 5.09
CA ASN A 105 2.61 -25.79 5.88
C ASN A 105 3.76 -26.72 5.49
N GLU A 106 3.60 -27.60 4.50
CA GLU A 106 4.68 -28.44 4.00
C GLU A 106 5.92 -27.61 3.64
N GLY A 107 7.08 -28.04 4.12
CA GLY A 107 8.35 -27.32 3.97
C GLY A 107 8.60 -26.19 4.98
N TYR A 108 7.69 -25.94 5.93
CA TYR A 108 7.83 -24.90 6.96
C TYR A 108 7.67 -25.49 8.39
N PRO A 109 8.51 -25.08 9.37
CA PRO A 109 8.36 -25.51 10.77
C PRO A 109 7.02 -25.08 11.39
N GLU A 110 6.38 -25.91 12.22
CA GLU A 110 5.01 -25.68 12.72
C GLU A 110 4.82 -24.38 13.51
N ASP A 111 5.86 -23.91 14.21
CA ASP A 111 5.82 -22.70 15.06
C ASP A 111 6.64 -21.53 14.52
N CYS A 112 6.64 -21.33 13.21
CA CYS A 112 7.32 -20.19 12.59
C CYS A 112 6.35 -19.20 11.94
N ILE A 113 6.83 -17.98 11.70
CA ILE A 113 6.10 -16.89 11.02
C ILE A 113 5.71 -17.22 9.57
N PHE A 114 6.23 -18.33 9.03
CA PHE A 114 5.93 -18.86 7.70
C PHE A 114 4.91 -19.99 7.73
N SER A 115 4.38 -20.38 8.88
CA SER A 115 3.39 -21.44 9.00
C SER A 115 2.03 -20.89 9.45
N LEU A 116 0.97 -21.40 8.84
CA LEU A 116 -0.39 -21.13 9.22
C LEU A 116 -0.69 -21.83 10.55
N ARG A 117 -0.93 -21.04 11.60
CA ARG A 117 -1.35 -21.55 12.91
C ARG A 117 -2.75 -22.16 12.82
N PRO A 118 -3.10 -23.12 13.70
CA PRO A 118 -4.46 -23.61 13.82
C PRO A 118 -5.43 -22.44 14.02
N ILE A 119 -6.46 -22.38 13.19
CA ILE A 119 -7.49 -21.35 13.28
C ILE A 119 -8.53 -21.82 14.28
N ARG A 120 -8.87 -20.98 15.25
CA ARG A 120 -9.79 -21.37 16.33
C ARG A 120 -11.19 -20.81 16.11
N VAL A 121 -12.18 -21.43 16.75
CA VAL A 121 -13.56 -20.95 16.71
C VAL A 121 -13.66 -19.56 17.36
N GLU A 122 -12.86 -19.28 18.40
CA GLU A 122 -12.86 -17.97 19.06
C GLU A 122 -12.39 -16.84 18.11
N ASP A 123 -11.58 -17.16 17.08
CA ASP A 123 -11.17 -16.17 16.07
C ASP A 123 -12.31 -15.84 15.11
N LEU A 124 -13.27 -16.76 14.95
CA LEU A 124 -14.48 -16.56 14.18
C LEU A 124 -15.51 -15.74 14.97
N GLU A 125 -15.66 -16.02 16.27
CA GLU A 125 -16.48 -15.26 17.23
C GLU A 125 -16.11 -13.79 17.28
N LYS A 126 -14.81 -13.49 17.36
CA LYS A 126 -14.32 -12.10 17.36
C LYS A 126 -14.68 -11.32 16.09
N ARG A 127 -14.88 -12.02 14.96
CA ARG A 127 -15.22 -11.40 13.67
C ARG A 127 -16.73 -11.29 13.46
N VAL A 128 -17.48 -12.27 13.92
CA VAL A 128 -18.93 -12.37 13.74
C VAL A 128 -19.54 -12.66 15.11
N PRO A 129 -19.87 -11.62 15.88
CA PRO A 129 -20.53 -11.81 17.16
C PRO A 129 -21.90 -12.47 16.96
N HIS A 130 -22.41 -13.12 18.01
CA HIS A 130 -23.74 -13.77 18.03
C HIS A 130 -23.90 -15.04 17.18
N GLY A 131 -22.79 -15.69 16.80
CA GLY A 131 -22.83 -17.10 16.38
C GLY A 131 -23.38 -17.39 14.99
N GLN A 132 -23.66 -16.37 14.16
CA GLN A 132 -24.18 -16.54 12.80
C GLN A 132 -23.05 -16.83 11.79
N TYR A 133 -22.27 -17.89 12.05
CA TYR A 133 -21.15 -18.26 11.20
C TYR A 133 -21.63 -18.81 9.85
N SER A 134 -20.85 -18.51 8.81
CA SER A 134 -21.06 -19.03 7.48
C SER A 134 -19.74 -19.51 6.91
N ARG A 135 -19.79 -20.35 5.87
CA ARG A 135 -18.59 -20.76 5.12
C ARG A 135 -17.82 -19.55 4.57
N ASN A 136 -18.51 -18.43 4.37
CA ASN A 136 -17.91 -17.18 3.91
C ASN A 136 -17.06 -16.54 4.99
N HIS A 137 -17.60 -16.44 6.20
CA HIS A 137 -16.88 -15.92 7.36
C HIS A 137 -15.62 -16.76 7.63
N LEU A 138 -15.73 -18.09 7.50
CA LEU A 138 -14.60 -19.00 7.63
C LEU A 138 -13.56 -18.80 6.51
N GLY A 139 -13.98 -18.70 5.25
CA GLY A 139 -13.08 -18.45 4.11
C GLY A 139 -12.34 -17.12 4.23
N GLU A 140 -13.00 -16.06 4.70
CA GLU A 140 -12.38 -14.75 4.98
C GLU A 140 -11.36 -14.82 6.12
N LEU A 141 -11.65 -15.59 7.17
CA LEU A 141 -10.73 -15.80 8.29
C LEU A 141 -9.46 -16.54 7.85
N ILE A 142 -9.64 -17.68 7.16
CA ILE A 142 -8.52 -18.48 6.62
C ILE A 142 -7.70 -17.63 5.64
N CYS A 143 -8.36 -16.96 4.69
CA CYS A 143 -7.67 -16.12 3.71
C CYS A 143 -6.86 -15.01 4.37
N SER A 144 -7.42 -14.35 5.38
CA SER A 144 -6.73 -13.27 6.09
C SER A 144 -5.50 -13.78 6.84
N ALA A 145 -5.60 -14.93 7.50
CA ALA A 145 -4.48 -15.54 8.21
C ALA A 145 -3.39 -16.00 7.23
N PHE A 146 -3.79 -16.69 6.16
CA PHE A 146 -2.88 -17.23 5.15
C PHE A 146 -2.21 -16.14 4.32
N LYS A 147 -2.91 -15.04 4.02
CA LYS A 147 -2.34 -13.86 3.36
C LYS A 147 -1.12 -13.30 4.11
N SER A 148 -1.20 -13.23 5.44
CA SER A 148 -0.07 -12.76 6.25
C SER A 148 1.14 -13.69 6.16
N VAL A 149 0.88 -15.00 6.21
CA VAL A 149 1.92 -16.04 6.09
C VAL A 149 2.58 -16.01 4.71
N LEU A 150 1.79 -15.97 3.64
CA LEU A 150 2.29 -15.89 2.27
C LEU A 150 3.12 -14.63 2.06
N ARG A 151 2.70 -13.46 2.58
CA ARG A 151 3.50 -12.24 2.50
C ARG A 151 4.90 -12.42 3.11
N HIS A 152 5.00 -13.05 4.29
CA HIS A 152 6.30 -13.33 4.90
C HIS A 152 7.14 -14.27 4.04
N ARG A 153 6.53 -15.33 3.49
CA ARG A 153 7.21 -16.27 2.59
C ARG A 153 7.75 -15.55 1.35
N VAL A 154 6.95 -14.70 0.69
CA VAL A 154 7.38 -13.95 -0.49
C VAL A 154 8.55 -13.02 -0.16
N LEU A 155 8.48 -12.25 0.93
CA LEU A 155 9.53 -11.31 1.30
C LEU A 155 10.84 -12.01 1.62
N ALA A 156 10.80 -13.13 2.34
CA ALA A 156 12.00 -13.92 2.62
C ALA A 156 12.60 -14.52 1.34
N LEU A 157 11.77 -15.14 0.49
CA LEU A 157 12.23 -15.73 -0.78
C LEU A 157 12.77 -14.68 -1.75
N LYS A 158 12.22 -13.47 -1.74
CA LYS A 158 12.73 -12.35 -2.54
C LYS A 158 14.16 -11.98 -2.13
N VAL A 159 14.41 -11.79 -0.83
CA VAL A 159 15.75 -11.48 -0.33
C VAL A 159 16.71 -12.63 -0.63
N GLN A 160 16.27 -13.87 -0.41
CA GLN A 160 17.06 -15.05 -0.74
C GLN A 160 17.42 -15.08 -2.23
N TYR A 161 16.46 -14.83 -3.14
CA TYR A 161 16.70 -14.78 -4.58
C TYR A 161 17.71 -13.68 -4.97
N GLU A 162 17.58 -12.48 -4.43
CA GLU A 162 18.50 -11.35 -4.71
C GLU A 162 19.92 -11.60 -4.19
N VAL A 163 20.05 -12.20 -2.99
CA VAL A 163 21.33 -12.60 -2.41
C VAL A 163 21.96 -13.74 -3.22
N SER A 164 21.18 -14.75 -3.59
CA SER A 164 21.60 -15.88 -4.42
C SER A 164 22.05 -15.44 -5.81
N GLY A 165 21.34 -14.52 -6.46
CA GLY A 165 21.75 -13.95 -7.75
C GLY A 165 23.12 -13.28 -7.67
N GLN A 166 23.38 -12.52 -6.60
CA GLN A 166 24.69 -11.91 -6.37
C GLN A 166 25.80 -12.94 -6.08
N LEU A 167 25.48 -14.10 -5.49
CA LEU A 167 26.44 -15.19 -5.28
C LEU A 167 26.70 -15.97 -6.58
N PHE A 168 25.67 -16.16 -7.39
CA PHE A 168 25.75 -16.81 -8.71
C PHE A 168 26.62 -16.03 -9.68
N GLU A 169 26.45 -14.70 -9.79
CA GLU A 169 27.32 -13.81 -10.58
C GLU A 169 28.81 -13.91 -10.19
N ARG A 170 29.11 -14.48 -9.03
CA ARG A 170 30.45 -14.65 -8.47
C ARG A 170 30.98 -16.07 -8.57
N GLY A 171 30.20 -17.00 -9.11
CA GLY A 171 30.54 -18.42 -9.18
C GLY A 171 30.53 -19.15 -7.83
N GLU A 172 29.84 -18.60 -6.82
CA GLU A 172 29.71 -19.22 -5.47
C GLU A 172 28.44 -20.08 -5.35
N MET A 173 27.60 -20.14 -6.39
CA MET A 173 26.33 -20.88 -6.44
C MET A 173 26.10 -21.46 -7.84
N SER A 174 25.42 -22.61 -7.94
CA SER A 174 25.07 -23.23 -9.22
C SER A 174 23.80 -22.66 -9.85
N ASP A 175 23.64 -22.84 -11.16
CA ASP A 175 22.46 -22.39 -11.91
C ASP A 175 21.18 -23.07 -11.41
N TRP A 176 21.23 -24.39 -11.22
CA TRP A 176 20.12 -25.18 -10.68
C TRP A 176 19.63 -24.70 -9.31
N GLU A 177 20.54 -24.30 -8.41
CA GLU A 177 20.16 -23.75 -7.10
C GLU A 177 19.41 -22.42 -7.22
N LEU A 178 19.88 -21.54 -8.12
CA LEU A 178 19.26 -20.24 -8.37
C LEU A 178 17.87 -20.40 -9.01
N GLU A 179 17.75 -21.26 -10.02
CA GLU A 179 16.47 -21.57 -10.68
C GLU A 179 15.44 -22.11 -9.69
N ARG A 180 15.84 -23.00 -8.78
CA ARG A 180 14.95 -23.55 -7.74
C ARG A 180 14.42 -22.45 -6.81
N ILE A 181 15.27 -21.51 -6.38
CA ILE A 181 14.89 -20.39 -5.52
C ILE A 181 13.97 -19.43 -6.29
N HIS A 182 14.29 -19.15 -7.56
CA HIS A 182 13.47 -18.31 -8.43
C HIS A 182 12.06 -18.90 -8.62
N ALA A 183 11.96 -20.19 -8.93
CA ALA A 183 10.69 -20.90 -9.09
C ALA A 183 9.85 -20.85 -7.81
N ALA A 184 10.48 -21.08 -6.64
CA ALA A 184 9.80 -20.98 -5.34
C ALA A 184 9.30 -19.55 -5.06
N CYS A 185 10.13 -18.54 -5.29
CA CYS A 185 9.76 -17.13 -5.14
C CYS A 185 8.58 -16.75 -6.04
N HIS A 186 8.65 -17.14 -7.32
CA HIS A 186 7.59 -16.86 -8.29
C HIS A 186 6.27 -17.58 -7.95
N ALA A 187 6.32 -18.85 -7.57
CA ALA A 187 5.12 -19.62 -7.20
C ALA A 187 4.41 -19.03 -5.98
N VAL A 188 5.15 -18.71 -4.92
CA VAL A 188 4.58 -18.11 -3.71
C VAL A 188 4.08 -16.69 -3.99
N ARG A 189 4.80 -15.90 -4.80
CA ARG A 189 4.36 -14.56 -5.22
C ARG A 189 3.07 -14.63 -6.02
N ALA A 190 2.97 -15.53 -6.99
CA ALA A 190 1.75 -15.73 -7.76
C ALA A 190 0.57 -16.10 -6.84
N GLN A 191 0.77 -17.05 -5.93
CA GLN A 191 -0.25 -17.46 -4.96
C GLN A 191 -0.67 -16.30 -4.06
N TYR A 192 0.26 -15.51 -3.53
CA TYR A 192 -0.06 -14.33 -2.71
C TYR A 192 -0.84 -13.30 -3.52
N THR A 193 -0.41 -13.01 -4.74
CA THR A 193 -0.94 -11.94 -5.60
C THR A 193 -2.38 -12.20 -6.01
N SER A 194 -2.72 -13.46 -6.32
CA SER A 194 -4.07 -13.89 -6.71
C SER A 194 -4.99 -14.28 -5.56
N LEU A 195 -4.46 -14.48 -4.33
CA LEU A 195 -5.24 -15.00 -3.20
C LEU A 195 -6.52 -14.21 -2.91
N THR A 196 -7.66 -14.88 -3.03
CA THR A 196 -8.96 -14.37 -2.55
C THR A 196 -9.65 -15.29 -1.54
N PRO A 197 -10.60 -14.75 -0.74
CA PRO A 197 -11.44 -15.57 0.13
C PRO A 197 -12.25 -16.63 -0.62
N ASP A 198 -12.63 -16.38 -1.89
CA ASP A 198 -13.40 -17.35 -2.67
C ASP A 198 -12.51 -18.47 -3.20
N ASP A 199 -11.25 -18.21 -3.56
CA ASP A 199 -10.31 -19.28 -3.92
C ASP A 199 -10.11 -20.24 -2.74
N ILE A 200 -9.94 -19.69 -1.53
CA ILE A 200 -9.87 -20.49 -0.29
C ILE A 200 -11.14 -21.31 -0.08
N ARG A 201 -12.32 -20.69 -0.28
CA ARG A 201 -13.61 -21.36 -0.08
C ARG A 201 -13.84 -22.46 -1.11
N LEU A 202 -13.53 -22.22 -2.38
CA LEU A 202 -13.67 -23.20 -3.45
C LEU A 202 -12.67 -24.35 -3.27
N ALA A 203 -11.42 -24.04 -2.94
CA ALA A 203 -10.36 -25.03 -2.80
C ALA A 203 -10.50 -25.89 -1.53
N TYR A 204 -11.01 -25.35 -0.42
CA TYR A 204 -10.93 -26.02 0.88
C TYR A 204 -12.26 -26.17 1.62
N LEU A 205 -13.32 -25.45 1.22
CA LEU A 205 -14.60 -25.44 1.93
C LEU A 205 -15.79 -25.90 1.08
N SER A 206 -15.55 -26.27 -0.19
CA SER A 206 -16.61 -26.58 -1.19
C SER A 206 -16.40 -27.91 -1.94
N GLU A 207 -15.52 -28.80 -1.46
CA GLU A 207 -15.21 -30.08 -2.14
C GLU A 207 -16.42 -31.06 -2.20
N LYS A 208 -16.32 -32.09 -3.06
CA LYS A 208 -17.35 -33.11 -3.37
C LYS A 208 -18.01 -33.79 -2.14
N ASN A 209 -17.38 -33.75 -0.97
CA ASN A 209 -17.95 -34.16 0.31
C ASN A 209 -18.39 -32.94 1.14
N ILE A 210 -19.28 -32.11 0.59
CA ILE A 210 -19.83 -30.96 1.31
C ILE A 210 -20.44 -31.48 2.61
N MET A 211 -19.82 -31.14 3.73
CA MET A 211 -20.42 -31.28 5.05
C MET A 211 -21.52 -30.24 5.13
N ASP A 212 -22.75 -30.68 5.05
CA ASP A 212 -23.95 -29.86 5.09
C ASP A 212 -24.95 -30.50 6.06
N TYR A 213 -25.97 -29.75 6.46
CA TYR A 213 -26.95 -30.21 7.44
C TYR A 213 -28.35 -30.22 6.84
N ASP A 214 -29.18 -31.16 7.28
CA ASP A 214 -30.61 -31.18 6.94
C ASP A 214 -31.31 -30.01 7.61
N SER A 215 -32.22 -29.36 6.88
CA SER A 215 -33.04 -28.33 7.52
C SER A 215 -33.92 -28.94 8.60
N ALA A 216 -34.17 -28.19 9.66
CA ALA A 216 -35.24 -28.46 10.62
C ALA A 216 -36.62 -28.50 9.95
N PHE A 217 -36.76 -27.87 8.77
CA PHE A 217 -37.98 -27.88 7.97
C PHE A 217 -37.86 -28.90 6.83
N PRO A 218 -38.58 -30.05 6.88
CA PRO A 218 -38.39 -31.13 5.92
C PRO A 218 -38.88 -30.78 4.51
N SER A 219 -39.89 -29.91 4.39
CA SER A 219 -40.44 -29.47 3.11
C SER A 219 -41.10 -28.10 3.26
N GLU A 220 -41.43 -27.50 2.12
CA GLU A 220 -42.18 -26.24 2.03
C GLU A 220 -43.57 -26.37 2.66
N ALA A 221 -44.24 -27.50 2.41
CA ALA A 221 -45.57 -27.78 2.95
C ALA A 221 -45.60 -27.85 4.48
N ALA A 222 -44.46 -28.17 5.10
CA ALA A 222 -44.35 -28.24 6.56
C ALA A 222 -44.30 -26.87 7.24
N ILE A 223 -43.95 -25.79 6.54
CA ILE A 223 -43.68 -24.49 7.18
C ILE A 223 -44.34 -23.28 6.52
N LEU A 224 -44.46 -23.26 5.19
CA LEU A 224 -45.03 -22.12 4.47
C LEU A 224 -46.49 -21.79 4.84
N PRO A 225 -47.39 -22.76 5.09
CA PRO A 225 -48.76 -22.45 5.51
C PRO A 225 -48.83 -21.63 6.81
N SER A 226 -48.04 -22.00 7.83
CA SER A 226 -48.00 -21.30 9.12
C SER A 226 -47.46 -19.88 8.99
N LEU A 227 -46.45 -19.68 8.13
CA LEU A 227 -45.88 -18.36 7.84
C LEU A 227 -46.88 -17.43 7.13
N SER A 228 -47.61 -17.98 6.15
CA SER A 228 -48.65 -17.27 5.41
C SER A 228 -49.84 -16.92 6.30
N ALA A 229 -50.28 -17.86 7.15
CA ALA A 229 -51.36 -17.64 8.12
C ALA A 229 -51.03 -16.54 9.15
N ALA A 230 -49.75 -16.37 9.50
CA ALA A 230 -49.30 -15.28 10.36
C ALA A 230 -49.31 -13.90 9.66
N GLY A 231 -49.51 -13.83 8.35
CA GLY A 231 -49.69 -12.57 7.61
C GLY A 231 -48.39 -11.90 7.11
N GLY A 232 -47.28 -12.63 7.09
CA GLY A 232 -46.03 -12.17 6.45
C GLY A 232 -45.90 -12.66 5.01
N GLN A 233 -44.96 -12.06 4.27
CA GLN A 233 -44.70 -12.44 2.87
C GLN A 233 -43.54 -13.43 2.77
N VAL A 234 -43.62 -14.38 1.84
CA VAL A 234 -42.53 -15.34 1.59
C VAL A 234 -41.81 -14.99 0.29
N VAL A 235 -40.49 -14.91 0.38
CA VAL A 235 -39.59 -14.75 -0.76
C VAL A 235 -38.89 -16.07 -1.04
N TYR A 236 -38.96 -16.55 -2.29
CA TYR A 236 -38.10 -17.63 -2.74
C TYR A 236 -36.71 -17.07 -3.10
N HIS A 237 -35.72 -17.37 -2.27
CA HIS A 237 -34.37 -16.79 -2.28
C HIS A 237 -33.39 -17.73 -2.99
N CYS A 238 -32.47 -17.18 -3.80
CA CYS A 238 -31.53 -17.96 -4.63
C CYS A 238 -32.17 -19.17 -5.36
N PRO A 239 -33.31 -19.00 -6.08
CA PRO A 239 -34.09 -20.12 -6.62
C PRO A 239 -33.31 -21.03 -7.59
N LEU A 240 -32.33 -20.47 -8.30
CA LEU A 240 -31.51 -21.20 -9.26
C LEU A 240 -30.48 -22.14 -8.61
N GLU A 241 -30.31 -22.14 -7.29
CA GLU A 241 -29.50 -23.17 -6.59
C GLU A 241 -30.01 -24.58 -6.85
N GLN A 242 -31.31 -24.74 -7.10
CA GLN A 242 -31.93 -26.02 -7.49
C GLN A 242 -32.01 -26.23 -9.02
N GLY A 243 -31.38 -25.35 -9.81
CA GLY A 243 -31.53 -25.28 -11.25
C GLY A 243 -32.88 -24.72 -11.70
N LEU A 244 -33.01 -24.41 -12.99
CA LEU A 244 -34.21 -23.79 -13.55
C LEU A 244 -35.47 -24.66 -13.36
N ALA A 245 -35.36 -25.97 -13.61
CA ALA A 245 -36.49 -26.89 -13.48
C ALA A 245 -37.01 -26.98 -12.04
N GLY A 246 -36.10 -27.07 -11.07
CA GLY A 246 -36.40 -27.11 -9.64
C GLY A 246 -36.98 -25.79 -9.13
N ALA A 247 -36.50 -24.66 -9.65
CA ALA A 247 -37.06 -23.34 -9.36
C ALA A 247 -38.54 -23.24 -9.80
N ILE A 248 -38.82 -23.59 -11.06
CA ILE A 248 -40.17 -23.59 -11.65
C ILE A 248 -41.11 -24.51 -10.85
N SER A 249 -40.66 -25.74 -10.59
CA SER A 249 -41.46 -26.74 -9.87
C SER A 249 -41.83 -26.25 -8.46
N THR A 250 -40.89 -25.61 -7.76
CA THR A 250 -41.13 -25.07 -6.43
C THR A 250 -42.16 -23.94 -6.44
N VAL A 251 -42.06 -22.99 -7.38
CA VAL A 251 -42.99 -21.86 -7.49
C VAL A 251 -44.42 -22.32 -7.82
N ILE A 252 -44.56 -23.31 -8.71
CA ILE A 252 -45.88 -23.84 -9.10
C ILE A 252 -46.52 -24.62 -7.93
N ARG A 253 -45.76 -25.50 -7.27
CA ARG A 253 -46.28 -26.31 -6.16
C ARG A 253 -46.58 -25.48 -4.91
N ALA A 254 -45.75 -24.48 -4.63
CA ALA A 254 -45.92 -23.58 -3.47
C ALA A 254 -46.65 -22.28 -3.81
N HIS A 255 -47.37 -22.21 -4.94
CA HIS A 255 -48.05 -21.00 -5.39
C HIS A 255 -48.97 -20.31 -4.37
N PRO A 256 -49.63 -21.00 -3.41
CA PRO A 256 -50.47 -20.29 -2.44
C PRO A 256 -49.66 -19.39 -1.50
N TYR A 257 -48.38 -19.70 -1.29
CA TYR A 257 -47.58 -19.16 -0.20
C TYR A 257 -46.40 -18.29 -0.67
N VAL A 258 -45.94 -18.43 -1.92
CA VAL A 258 -44.78 -17.67 -2.43
C VAL A 258 -45.25 -16.35 -3.03
N ASP A 259 -44.85 -15.23 -2.43
CA ASP A 259 -45.26 -13.89 -2.87
C ASP A 259 -44.21 -13.21 -3.75
N LYS A 260 -42.93 -13.50 -3.49
CA LYS A 260 -41.81 -12.86 -4.18
C LYS A 260 -40.76 -13.89 -4.58
N ILE A 261 -39.98 -13.55 -5.59
CA ILE A 261 -38.90 -14.40 -6.09
C ILE A 261 -37.67 -13.56 -6.42
N GLU A 262 -36.49 -14.04 -6.02
CA GLU A 262 -35.24 -13.42 -6.42
C GLU A 262 -34.84 -13.87 -7.83
N LEU A 263 -34.92 -12.98 -8.82
CA LEU A 263 -34.53 -13.32 -10.21
C LEU A 263 -33.02 -13.32 -10.40
N ILE A 264 -32.32 -12.45 -9.68
CA ILE A 264 -30.88 -12.31 -9.75
C ILE A 264 -30.33 -12.00 -8.36
N ASN A 265 -29.27 -12.70 -8.01
CA ASN A 265 -28.50 -12.43 -6.81
C ASN A 265 -27.05 -12.24 -7.26
N MET A 266 -26.50 -11.03 -7.11
CA MET A 266 -25.24 -10.66 -7.78
C MET A 266 -24.08 -11.56 -7.37
N ARG A 267 -24.15 -12.18 -6.19
CA ARG A 267 -23.16 -13.12 -5.71
C ARG A 267 -23.34 -14.50 -6.33
N ASP A 268 -24.55 -15.03 -6.26
CA ASP A 268 -24.90 -16.35 -6.79
C ASP A 268 -24.79 -16.40 -8.32
N SER A 269 -25.25 -15.34 -8.98
CA SER A 269 -25.26 -15.19 -10.44
C SER A 269 -23.87 -15.00 -11.06
N ALA A 270 -22.86 -14.63 -10.27
CA ALA A 270 -21.51 -14.34 -10.78
C ALA A 270 -20.88 -15.53 -11.52
N MET A 271 -21.20 -16.76 -11.13
CA MET A 271 -20.65 -18.00 -11.70
C MET A 271 -21.69 -18.82 -12.47
N ARG A 272 -22.92 -18.31 -12.65
CA ARG A 272 -24.02 -19.04 -13.31
C ARG A 272 -24.08 -18.79 -14.80
N ASN A 273 -24.72 -19.72 -15.51
CA ASN A 273 -25.09 -19.54 -16.90
C ASN A 273 -26.17 -18.44 -17.02
N PRO A 274 -25.92 -17.33 -17.74
CA PRO A 274 -26.91 -16.27 -17.93
C PRO A 274 -28.23 -16.75 -18.50
N SER A 275 -28.23 -17.83 -19.29
CA SER A 275 -29.45 -18.40 -19.88
C SER A 275 -30.45 -18.88 -18.84
N GLU A 276 -30.02 -19.35 -17.67
CA GLU A 276 -30.93 -19.76 -16.59
C GLU A 276 -31.65 -18.57 -15.96
N ILE A 277 -30.95 -17.43 -15.81
CA ILE A 277 -31.52 -16.18 -15.30
C ILE A 277 -32.58 -15.65 -16.28
N ILE A 278 -32.28 -15.69 -17.58
CA ILE A 278 -33.24 -15.33 -18.62
C ILE A 278 -34.43 -16.31 -18.66
N GLY A 279 -34.17 -17.61 -18.51
CA GLY A 279 -35.21 -18.64 -18.43
C GLY A 279 -36.16 -18.42 -17.26
N LEU A 280 -35.63 -18.14 -16.07
CA LEU A 280 -36.42 -17.84 -14.87
C LEU A 280 -37.21 -16.54 -15.03
N SER A 281 -36.60 -15.51 -15.62
CA SER A 281 -37.30 -14.25 -15.92
C SER A 281 -38.46 -14.46 -16.88
N ARG A 282 -38.25 -15.29 -17.92
CA ARG A 282 -39.31 -15.66 -18.88
C ARG A 282 -40.43 -16.42 -18.18
N PHE A 283 -40.11 -17.36 -17.30
CA PHE A 283 -41.11 -18.07 -16.50
C PHE A 283 -41.96 -17.12 -15.65
N VAL A 284 -41.33 -16.20 -14.90
CA VAL A 284 -42.07 -15.22 -14.08
C VAL A 284 -42.96 -14.33 -14.93
N ASN A 285 -42.50 -13.93 -16.12
CA ASN A 285 -43.35 -13.19 -17.05
C ASN A 285 -44.55 -14.02 -17.55
N LEU A 286 -44.34 -15.31 -17.88
CA LEU A 286 -45.40 -16.19 -18.36
C LEU A 286 -46.45 -16.44 -17.29
N VAL A 287 -46.04 -16.72 -16.05
CA VAL A 287 -46.97 -17.04 -14.96
C VAL A 287 -47.77 -15.81 -14.51
N ASN A 288 -47.21 -14.60 -14.59
CA ASN A 288 -47.91 -13.38 -14.21
C ASN A 288 -48.78 -12.80 -15.33
N ASN A 289 -48.37 -12.92 -16.60
CA ASN A 289 -48.91 -12.06 -17.68
C ASN A 289 -49.46 -12.83 -18.90
N CYS A 290 -49.25 -14.14 -19.00
CA CYS A 290 -49.65 -14.94 -20.15
C CYS A 290 -50.75 -15.95 -19.81
N GLY A 291 -51.30 -16.60 -20.84
CA GLY A 291 -52.32 -17.64 -20.68
C GLY A 291 -51.74 -19.04 -20.43
N LEU A 292 -52.59 -19.95 -19.97
CA LEU A 292 -52.25 -21.33 -19.60
C LEU A 292 -51.50 -22.10 -20.72
N ALA A 293 -51.90 -21.92 -21.98
CA ALA A 293 -51.28 -22.61 -23.11
C ALA A 293 -49.80 -22.25 -23.31
N GLU A 294 -49.44 -20.98 -23.12
CA GLU A 294 -48.06 -20.50 -23.26
C GLU A 294 -47.20 -20.94 -22.08
N LEU A 295 -47.74 -20.88 -20.86
CA LEU A 295 -47.09 -21.37 -19.65
C LEU A 295 -46.83 -22.87 -19.75
N ARG A 296 -47.84 -23.65 -20.15
CA ARG A 296 -47.77 -25.10 -20.31
C ARG A 296 -46.66 -25.51 -21.29
N LYS A 297 -46.63 -24.92 -22.48
CA LYS A 297 -45.59 -25.19 -23.49
C LYS A 297 -44.19 -24.96 -22.92
N PHE A 298 -44.00 -23.86 -22.19
CA PHE A 298 -42.71 -23.56 -21.57
C PHE A 298 -42.34 -24.56 -20.45
N THR A 299 -43.31 -24.98 -19.65
CA THR A 299 -43.09 -25.97 -18.58
C THR A 299 -42.86 -27.38 -19.11
N GLU A 300 -43.48 -27.78 -20.21
CA GLU A 300 -43.23 -29.08 -20.87
C GLU A 300 -41.76 -29.18 -21.33
N ASP A 301 -41.20 -28.09 -21.85
CA ASP A 301 -39.80 -28.02 -22.30
C ASP A 301 -38.80 -28.00 -21.12
N CYS A 302 -39.12 -27.30 -20.02
CA CYS A 302 -38.15 -26.95 -18.98
C CYS A 302 -38.35 -27.66 -17.62
N SER A 303 -39.56 -28.14 -17.31
CA SER A 303 -39.93 -28.77 -16.03
C SER A 303 -41.17 -29.66 -16.19
N PRO A 304 -41.04 -30.82 -16.85
CA PRO A 304 -42.19 -31.67 -17.22
C PRO A 304 -42.94 -32.22 -16.01
N GLU A 305 -42.30 -32.30 -14.83
CA GLU A 305 -42.89 -32.80 -13.58
C GLU A 305 -44.07 -31.96 -13.03
N VAL A 306 -44.23 -30.74 -13.53
CA VAL A 306 -45.30 -29.80 -13.11
C VAL A 306 -46.14 -29.33 -14.29
N ALA A 307 -46.05 -30.01 -15.44
CA ALA A 307 -46.84 -29.71 -16.63
C ALA A 307 -48.33 -30.14 -16.52
N ASP A 308 -48.76 -30.63 -15.35
CA ASP A 308 -50.17 -30.94 -15.08
C ASP A 308 -51.04 -29.67 -15.14
N GLU A 309 -52.03 -29.72 -16.02
CA GLU A 309 -52.93 -28.61 -16.33
C GLU A 309 -53.69 -28.12 -15.09
N ALA A 310 -54.08 -29.01 -14.18
CA ALA A 310 -54.83 -28.65 -12.97
C ALA A 310 -53.99 -27.82 -11.98
N ILE A 311 -52.70 -28.14 -11.84
CA ILE A 311 -51.79 -27.42 -10.94
C ILE A 311 -51.37 -26.09 -11.57
N LEU A 312 -51.08 -26.09 -12.87
CA LEU A 312 -50.72 -24.88 -13.61
C LEU A 312 -51.86 -23.86 -13.62
N SER A 313 -53.12 -24.29 -13.81
CA SER A 313 -54.28 -23.40 -13.76
C SER A 313 -54.37 -22.71 -12.41
N LYS A 314 -54.27 -23.45 -11.30
CA LYS A 314 -54.34 -22.88 -9.95
C LYS A 314 -53.21 -21.87 -9.67
N ALA A 315 -51.99 -22.20 -10.09
CA ALA A 315 -50.87 -21.29 -9.95
C ALA A 315 -51.06 -20.02 -10.80
N LEU A 316 -51.54 -20.17 -12.04
CA LEU A 316 -51.84 -19.06 -12.94
C LEU A 316 -52.91 -18.14 -12.34
N ASP A 317 -54.03 -18.70 -11.88
CA ASP A 317 -55.14 -17.96 -11.28
C ASP A 317 -54.64 -17.14 -10.07
N ARG A 318 -53.85 -17.76 -9.20
CA ARG A 318 -53.26 -17.10 -8.02
C ARG A 318 -52.32 -15.95 -8.40
N TYR A 319 -51.49 -16.10 -9.42
CA TYR A 319 -50.53 -15.07 -9.81
C TYR A 319 -51.13 -14.00 -10.73
N HIS A 320 -52.26 -14.26 -11.39
CA HIS A 320 -53.04 -13.23 -12.06
C HIS A 320 -53.78 -12.33 -11.06
N GLU A 321 -54.29 -12.91 -9.97
CA GLU A 321 -54.90 -12.15 -8.87
C GLU A 321 -53.83 -11.37 -8.07
N MET A 322 -52.74 -12.05 -7.71
CA MET A 322 -51.66 -11.51 -6.89
C MET A 322 -50.29 -11.86 -7.53
N PRO A 323 -49.73 -10.96 -8.36
CA PRO A 323 -48.50 -11.23 -9.12
C PRO A 323 -47.32 -11.68 -8.27
N LEU A 324 -46.55 -12.63 -8.79
CA LEU A 324 -45.26 -13.03 -8.22
C LEU A 324 -44.25 -11.90 -8.40
N ILE A 325 -43.83 -11.26 -7.30
CA ILE A 325 -42.99 -10.05 -7.36
C ILE A 325 -41.51 -10.43 -7.50
N PRO A 326 -40.85 -10.05 -8.61
CA PRO A 326 -39.43 -10.31 -8.81
C PRO A 326 -38.55 -9.30 -8.06
N LEU A 327 -37.45 -9.79 -7.48
CA LEU A 327 -36.48 -9.02 -6.70
C LEU A 327 -35.05 -9.22 -7.23
N ALA A 328 -34.15 -8.33 -6.82
CA ALA A 328 -32.71 -8.49 -6.98
C ALA A 328 -32.00 -8.46 -5.62
N GLY A 329 -31.13 -9.45 -5.38
CA GLY A 329 -30.25 -9.51 -4.23
C GLY A 329 -28.88 -8.96 -4.57
N SER A 330 -28.37 -8.02 -3.78
CA SER A 330 -26.96 -7.60 -3.95
C SER A 330 -26.00 -8.65 -3.37
N ALA A 331 -26.39 -9.29 -2.26
CA ALA A 331 -25.60 -10.29 -1.51
C ALA A 331 -24.11 -9.90 -1.30
N SER A 332 -23.83 -8.60 -1.34
CA SER A 332 -22.50 -8.04 -1.36
C SER A 332 -22.10 -7.67 0.06
N THR A 333 -20.95 -8.18 0.52
CA THR A 333 -20.40 -7.82 1.83
C THR A 333 -19.51 -6.58 1.76
N GLY A 334 -19.48 -5.87 0.63
CA GLY A 334 -18.64 -4.68 0.38
C GLY A 334 -17.13 -4.94 0.33
N ARG A 335 -16.69 -6.18 0.57
CA ARG A 335 -15.28 -6.58 0.75
C ARG A 335 -14.71 -7.36 -0.43
N LYS A 336 -15.52 -7.71 -1.43
CA LYS A 336 -15.13 -8.53 -2.59
C LYS A 336 -14.93 -7.67 -3.84
N PRO A 337 -13.82 -7.83 -4.59
CA PRO A 337 -13.53 -6.99 -5.75
C PRO A 337 -14.33 -7.37 -7.01
N TYR A 338 -14.82 -8.62 -7.13
CA TYR A 338 -15.60 -9.10 -8.29
C TYR A 338 -17.10 -9.25 -8.02
N VAL A 339 -17.53 -9.15 -6.76
CA VAL A 339 -18.97 -9.10 -6.45
C VAL A 339 -19.36 -7.63 -6.52
N PRO A 340 -20.31 -7.26 -7.37
CA PRO A 340 -20.82 -5.90 -7.43
C PRO A 340 -21.24 -5.45 -6.01
N GLY A 341 -20.84 -4.24 -5.62
CA GLY A 341 -21.22 -3.57 -4.37
C GLY A 341 -22.72 -3.56 -4.05
N MET A 342 -23.04 -3.08 -2.84
CA MET A 342 -24.39 -3.14 -2.29
C MET A 342 -25.36 -2.16 -2.96
N GLY A 343 -26.53 -2.66 -3.33
CA GLY A 343 -27.67 -1.86 -3.78
C GLY A 343 -27.81 -1.74 -5.29
N PHE A 344 -28.93 -1.17 -5.69
CA PHE A 344 -29.35 -1.02 -7.08
C PHE A 344 -29.96 0.36 -7.30
N ILE A 345 -29.80 0.89 -8.50
CA ILE A 345 -30.34 2.19 -8.90
C ILE A 345 -30.88 2.11 -10.32
N ARG A 346 -32.01 2.76 -10.59
CA ARG A 346 -32.52 2.91 -11.95
C ARG A 346 -31.72 3.97 -12.70
N GLU A 347 -31.54 3.81 -14.00
CA GLU A 347 -30.83 4.80 -14.81
C GLU A 347 -31.47 6.19 -14.72
N SER A 348 -32.80 6.25 -14.68
CA SER A 348 -33.59 7.47 -14.49
C SER A 348 -33.23 8.23 -13.22
N ASP A 349 -32.86 7.50 -12.15
CA ASP A 349 -32.60 8.05 -10.81
C ASP A 349 -31.15 8.50 -10.64
N ILE A 350 -30.26 8.22 -11.62
CA ILE A 350 -28.87 8.69 -11.60
C ILE A 350 -28.82 10.17 -12.02
N PRO A 351 -28.14 11.06 -11.26
CA PRO A 351 -27.98 12.47 -11.63
C PRO A 351 -27.38 12.64 -13.03
N LEU A 352 -27.95 13.56 -13.82
CA LEU A 352 -27.58 13.76 -15.24
C LEU A 352 -26.08 14.00 -15.45
N LEU A 353 -25.43 14.76 -14.57
CA LEU A 353 -24.01 15.10 -14.67
C LEU A 353 -23.08 13.90 -14.49
N SER A 354 -23.45 12.94 -13.63
CA SER A 354 -22.63 11.75 -13.34
C SER A 354 -23.06 10.51 -14.12
N ARG A 355 -24.26 10.52 -14.73
CA ARG A 355 -24.87 9.36 -15.40
C ARG A 355 -23.97 8.66 -16.41
N LYS A 356 -23.35 9.42 -17.32
CA LYS A 356 -22.48 8.85 -18.35
C LYS A 356 -21.27 8.12 -17.76
N HIS A 357 -20.69 8.66 -16.69
CA HIS A 357 -19.55 8.02 -16.01
C HIS A 357 -20.01 6.81 -15.19
N PHE A 358 -21.14 6.93 -14.49
CA PHE A 358 -21.71 5.87 -13.68
C PHE A 358 -22.05 4.63 -14.53
N ILE A 359 -22.81 4.79 -15.61
CA ILE A 359 -23.22 3.69 -16.49
C ILE A 359 -22.01 2.92 -17.06
N ARG A 360 -20.90 3.60 -17.35
CA ARG A 360 -19.68 2.98 -17.88
C ARG A 360 -18.92 2.14 -16.85
N SER A 361 -19.10 2.43 -15.58
CA SER A 361 -18.29 1.88 -14.49
C SER A 361 -19.06 0.91 -13.59
N HIS A 362 -20.34 0.64 -13.87
CA HIS A 362 -21.22 -0.15 -13.01
C HIS A 362 -21.89 -1.29 -13.78
N TYR A 363 -22.21 -2.38 -13.07
CA TYR A 363 -22.88 -3.53 -13.68
C TYR A 363 -24.34 -3.22 -13.99
N ARG A 364 -24.74 -3.45 -15.24
CA ARG A 364 -26.13 -3.37 -15.71
C ARG A 364 -26.80 -4.74 -15.56
N LEU A 365 -28.01 -4.78 -15.00
CA LEU A 365 -28.79 -6.02 -14.93
C LEU A 365 -29.31 -6.39 -16.33
N PRO A 366 -29.59 -7.69 -16.62
CA PRO A 366 -30.23 -8.07 -17.87
C PRO A 366 -31.57 -7.35 -18.04
N SER A 367 -31.83 -6.74 -19.21
CA SER A 367 -33.06 -5.97 -19.45
C SER A 367 -34.37 -6.72 -19.13
N PRO A 368 -34.52 -8.04 -19.40
CA PRO A 368 -35.72 -8.78 -19.00
C PRO A 368 -35.92 -8.84 -17.48
N VAL A 369 -34.84 -9.03 -16.72
CA VAL A 369 -34.85 -9.02 -15.25
C VAL A 369 -35.23 -7.63 -14.75
N SER A 370 -34.54 -6.61 -15.29
CA SER A 370 -34.68 -5.23 -14.88
C SER A 370 -36.09 -4.67 -15.12
N GLY A 371 -36.67 -4.97 -16.29
CA GLY A 371 -38.03 -4.58 -16.62
C GLY A 371 -39.07 -5.23 -15.70
N LEU A 372 -38.92 -6.53 -15.40
CA LEU A 372 -39.83 -7.24 -14.49
C LEU A 372 -39.73 -6.71 -13.05
N ILE A 373 -38.53 -6.47 -12.53
CA ILE A 373 -38.34 -5.89 -11.18
C ILE A 373 -38.97 -4.51 -11.08
N THR A 374 -38.75 -3.65 -12.07
CA THR A 374 -39.27 -2.27 -12.06
C THR A 374 -40.80 -2.22 -12.14
N THR A 375 -41.42 -3.24 -12.73
CA THR A 375 -42.87 -3.33 -12.95
C THR A 375 -43.57 -4.31 -12.01
N GLU A 376 -42.87 -4.75 -10.96
CA GLU A 376 -43.39 -5.67 -9.94
C GLU A 376 -44.01 -6.95 -10.56
N GLY A 377 -43.37 -7.47 -11.61
CA GLY A 377 -43.76 -8.72 -12.28
C GLY A 377 -44.73 -8.57 -13.45
N LYS A 378 -45.29 -7.37 -13.69
CA LYS A 378 -46.24 -7.12 -14.79
C LYS A 378 -45.59 -6.97 -16.17
N GLY A 379 -44.28 -6.74 -16.19
CA GLY A 379 -43.52 -6.44 -17.39
C GLY A 379 -43.74 -5.01 -17.90
N PRO A 380 -42.82 -4.49 -18.73
CA PRO A 380 -43.00 -3.19 -19.37
C PRO A 380 -44.21 -3.20 -20.31
N PRO A 381 -44.92 -2.06 -20.49
CA PRO A 381 -46.09 -1.96 -21.35
C PRO A 381 -45.81 -2.46 -22.77
N ARG A 382 -46.80 -3.12 -23.41
CA ARG A 382 -46.67 -3.61 -24.79
C ARG A 382 -46.25 -2.46 -25.72
N GLY A 383 -45.14 -2.66 -26.45
CA GLY A 383 -44.55 -1.66 -27.36
C GLY A 383 -43.53 -0.70 -26.72
N ALA A 384 -43.36 -0.70 -25.40
CA ALA A 384 -42.27 0.01 -24.74
C ALA A 384 -40.94 -0.70 -25.00
N LYS A 385 -39.90 0.07 -25.33
CA LYS A 385 -38.53 -0.49 -25.39
C LYS A 385 -38.10 -0.84 -23.97
N ALA A 386 -37.73 -2.10 -23.74
CA ALA A 386 -37.18 -2.55 -22.45
C ALA A 386 -35.93 -1.77 -22.04
N THR A 387 -35.25 -1.11 -23.00
CA THR A 387 -34.04 -0.30 -22.79
C THR A 387 -34.30 1.15 -22.40
N ARG A 388 -35.53 1.54 -22.03
CA ARG A 388 -35.78 2.91 -21.57
C ARG A 388 -35.12 3.13 -20.20
N PRO A 389 -34.61 4.33 -19.90
CA PRO A 389 -33.91 4.60 -18.64
C PRO A 389 -34.75 4.31 -17.38
N GLU A 390 -36.08 4.39 -17.46
CA GLU A 390 -36.95 4.04 -16.33
C GLU A 390 -36.92 2.55 -15.95
N TYR A 391 -36.61 1.65 -16.90
CA TYR A 391 -36.65 0.19 -16.71
C TYR A 391 -35.26 -0.43 -16.54
N GLU A 392 -34.21 0.36 -16.66
CA GLU A 392 -32.82 -0.11 -16.59
C GLU A 392 -32.27 0.06 -15.19
N ILE A 393 -31.82 -1.05 -14.59
CA ILE A 393 -31.27 -1.10 -13.25
C ILE A 393 -29.77 -1.38 -13.35
N PHE A 394 -29.01 -0.59 -12.61
CA PHE A 394 -27.58 -0.76 -12.40
C PHE A 394 -27.33 -1.15 -10.95
N SER A 395 -26.39 -2.07 -10.73
CA SER A 395 -25.81 -2.28 -9.41
C SER A 395 -25.01 -1.04 -9.02
N LEU A 396 -25.07 -0.65 -7.75
CA LEU A 396 -24.17 0.36 -7.18
C LEU A 396 -22.72 -0.16 -7.05
N GLY A 397 -22.50 -1.44 -7.34
CA GLY A 397 -21.19 -2.03 -7.53
C GLY A 397 -20.49 -1.64 -8.82
N GLN A 398 -19.21 -1.29 -8.71
CA GLN A 398 -18.39 -1.02 -9.88
C GLN A 398 -18.00 -2.31 -10.62
N SER A 399 -17.95 -2.24 -11.95
CA SER A 399 -17.32 -3.22 -12.84
C SER A 399 -15.80 -3.17 -12.72
N GLY A 400 -15.30 -3.61 -11.56
CA GLY A 400 -13.88 -3.68 -11.26
C GLY A 400 -13.24 -4.98 -11.72
N SER A 401 -12.01 -4.90 -12.21
CA SER A 401 -11.13 -6.07 -12.33
C SER A 401 -10.61 -6.49 -10.97
N PHE A 402 -10.20 -7.76 -10.86
CA PHE A 402 -9.50 -8.28 -9.69
C PHE A 402 -8.34 -7.35 -9.29
N LYS A 403 -8.34 -6.91 -8.03
CA LYS A 403 -7.24 -6.11 -7.47
C LYS A 403 -6.23 -7.05 -6.82
N PRO A 404 -5.01 -7.20 -7.39
CA PRO A 404 -4.01 -8.08 -6.84
C PRO A 404 -3.54 -7.63 -5.46
N ASN A 405 -3.13 -8.59 -4.64
CA ASN A 405 -2.51 -8.30 -3.37
C ASN A 405 -1.11 -7.74 -3.60
N LEU A 406 -0.89 -6.48 -3.23
CA LEU A 406 0.41 -5.82 -3.34
C LEU A 406 1.35 -6.26 -2.23
N ILE A 407 2.63 -6.42 -2.57
CA ILE A 407 3.72 -6.75 -1.64
C ILE A 407 4.34 -5.47 -1.08
N GLY A 408 4.29 -4.38 -1.86
CA GLY A 408 4.82 -3.05 -1.54
C GLY A 408 6.11 -2.71 -2.29
N ASP A 409 6.55 -3.58 -3.20
CA ASP A 409 7.67 -3.36 -4.11
C ASP A 409 7.21 -3.03 -5.54
N GLU A 410 5.91 -3.00 -5.78
CA GLU A 410 5.33 -2.55 -7.04
C GLU A 410 5.52 -1.05 -7.24
N GLU A 411 5.76 -0.62 -8.47
CA GLU A 411 5.85 0.80 -8.81
C GLU A 411 4.47 1.47 -8.62
N ILE A 412 4.35 2.30 -7.59
CA ILE A 412 3.14 3.07 -7.33
C ILE A 412 3.11 4.25 -8.32
N ILE A 413 2.45 4.08 -9.45
CA ILE A 413 2.20 5.16 -10.41
C ILE A 413 0.98 5.97 -9.93
N GLU A 414 1.23 6.91 -9.01
CA GLU A 414 0.23 7.92 -8.65
C GLU A 414 0.31 9.12 -9.60
N PRO A 415 -0.78 9.53 -10.27
CA PRO A 415 -0.78 10.77 -11.05
C PRO A 415 -0.63 11.97 -10.11
N ILE A 416 0.46 12.72 -10.26
CA ILE A 416 0.81 13.83 -9.38
C ILE A 416 0.37 15.16 -10.00
N GLY A 417 -0.37 15.98 -9.25
CA GLY A 417 -0.73 17.34 -9.67
C GLY A 417 0.47 18.29 -9.81
N PRO A 418 0.34 19.42 -10.53
CA PRO A 418 1.46 20.27 -10.94
C PRO A 418 2.24 20.92 -9.77
N ALA A 419 1.58 21.30 -8.68
CA ALA A 419 2.27 21.83 -7.49
C ALA A 419 3.12 20.76 -6.80
N ARG A 420 2.60 19.53 -6.74
CA ARG A 420 3.27 18.40 -6.10
C ARG A 420 4.37 17.82 -7.02
N MET A 421 4.24 17.96 -8.35
CA MET A 421 5.29 17.64 -9.34
C MET A 421 6.62 18.31 -9.04
N TRP A 422 6.64 19.56 -8.55
CA TRP A 422 7.89 20.21 -8.13
C TRP A 422 8.62 19.42 -7.04
N ARG A 423 7.92 18.71 -6.14
CA ARG A 423 8.58 17.86 -5.14
C ARG A 423 9.30 16.67 -5.77
N TYR A 424 8.71 16.08 -6.82
CA TYR A 424 9.18 14.85 -7.46
C TYR A 424 10.04 15.06 -8.71
N LEU A 425 10.15 16.29 -9.20
CA LEU A 425 10.98 16.62 -10.36
C LEU A 425 12.44 16.19 -10.11
N ASN A 426 13.06 15.62 -11.14
CA ASN A 426 14.44 15.14 -11.08
C ASN A 426 15.36 16.21 -10.47
N PRO A 427 16.17 15.88 -9.44
CA PRO A 427 17.08 16.83 -8.80
C PRO A 427 18.00 17.55 -9.79
N GLY A 428 18.48 16.85 -10.83
CA GLY A 428 19.28 17.46 -11.90
C GLY A 428 18.53 18.57 -12.64
N LEU A 429 17.25 18.35 -12.95
CA LEU A 429 16.44 19.34 -13.67
C LEU A 429 16.09 20.55 -12.79
N LYS A 430 15.81 20.34 -11.50
CA LYS A 430 15.66 21.42 -10.51
C LYS A 430 16.94 22.26 -10.42
N ASN A 431 18.08 21.60 -10.40
CA ASN A 431 19.39 22.24 -10.30
C ASN A 431 19.69 23.09 -11.54
N ILE A 432 19.40 22.57 -12.74
CA ILE A 432 19.52 23.34 -14.00
C ILE A 432 18.62 24.59 -13.94
N LEU A 433 17.35 24.42 -13.57
CA LEU A 433 16.40 25.54 -13.53
C LEU A 433 16.83 26.63 -12.53
N ARG A 434 17.34 26.25 -11.36
CA ARG A 434 17.91 27.19 -10.39
C ARG A 434 19.10 27.98 -10.96
N VAL A 435 20.01 27.31 -11.65
CA VAL A 435 21.15 27.98 -12.29
C VAL A 435 20.66 28.96 -13.35
N LEU A 436 19.69 28.57 -14.18
CA LEU A 436 19.11 29.45 -15.20
C LEU A 436 18.44 30.69 -14.60
N ILE A 437 17.63 30.52 -13.54
CA ILE A 437 16.96 31.66 -12.88
C ILE A 437 17.98 32.64 -12.29
N GLY A 438 19.06 32.14 -11.68
CA GLY A 438 20.14 33.00 -11.18
C GLY A 438 20.96 33.63 -12.30
N LEU A 439 21.12 32.96 -13.44
CA LEU A 439 21.93 33.45 -14.55
C LEU A 439 21.30 34.67 -15.22
N ILE A 440 19.97 34.74 -15.31
CA ILE A 440 19.23 35.86 -15.92
C ILE A 440 19.62 37.24 -15.34
N PRO A 441 19.49 37.51 -14.02
CA PRO A 441 19.81 38.83 -13.47
C PRO A 441 21.30 39.18 -13.58
N ALA A 442 22.20 38.19 -13.52
CA ALA A 442 23.63 38.42 -13.70
C ALA A 442 23.96 38.76 -15.16
N TYR A 443 23.43 37.98 -16.10
CA TYR A 443 23.62 38.15 -17.53
C TYR A 443 23.19 39.54 -18.00
N LEU A 444 22.03 39.99 -17.54
CA LEU A 444 21.50 41.31 -17.90
C LEU A 444 22.34 42.49 -17.37
N TRP A 445 23.17 42.27 -16.33
CA TRP A 445 23.92 43.35 -15.69
C TRP A 445 25.39 43.43 -16.09
N ILE A 446 26.13 42.32 -16.06
CA ILE A 446 27.58 42.29 -16.34
C ILE A 446 27.93 41.66 -17.69
N GLY A 447 26.92 41.24 -18.47
CA GLY A 447 27.11 40.58 -19.76
C GLY A 447 27.56 39.13 -19.66
N PRO A 448 27.66 38.41 -20.79
CA PRO A 448 27.90 36.97 -20.83
C PRO A 448 29.24 36.54 -20.25
N VAL A 449 30.33 37.25 -20.61
CA VAL A 449 31.70 36.87 -20.23
C VAL A 449 31.89 36.92 -18.73
N PHE A 450 31.55 38.04 -18.08
CA PHE A 450 31.72 38.18 -16.63
C PHE A 450 30.68 37.37 -15.84
N THR A 451 29.50 37.10 -16.42
CA THR A 451 28.54 36.16 -15.81
C THR A 451 29.11 34.75 -15.74
N LEU A 452 29.74 34.27 -16.82
CA LEU A 452 30.41 32.97 -16.82
C LEU A 452 31.56 32.90 -15.81
N ILE A 453 32.37 33.96 -15.70
CA ILE A 453 33.46 34.04 -14.71
C ILE A 453 32.89 34.02 -13.28
N TRP A 454 31.86 34.83 -13.02
CA TRP A 454 31.20 34.93 -11.71
C TRP A 454 30.60 33.60 -11.24
N PHE A 455 29.89 32.92 -12.15
CA PHE A 455 29.31 31.60 -11.90
C PHE A 455 30.42 30.54 -11.77
N GLY A 456 31.47 30.61 -12.59
CA GLY A 456 32.63 29.75 -12.53
C GLY A 456 33.31 29.78 -11.15
N ILE A 457 33.66 30.97 -10.65
CA ILE A 457 34.27 31.14 -9.32
C ILE A 457 33.40 30.49 -8.24
N THR A 458 32.09 30.75 -8.27
CA THR A 458 31.16 30.21 -7.27
C THR A 458 31.01 28.69 -7.38
N PHE A 459 30.93 28.15 -8.59
CA PHE A 459 30.81 26.72 -8.84
C PHE A 459 32.05 25.99 -8.36
N PHE A 460 33.24 26.41 -8.82
CA PHE A 460 34.50 25.79 -8.45
C PHE A 460 34.74 25.88 -6.94
N ARG A 461 34.42 27.00 -6.28
CA ARG A 461 34.53 27.11 -4.81
C ARG A 461 33.71 26.04 -4.09
N ASN A 462 32.46 25.80 -4.50
CA ASN A 462 31.62 24.78 -3.88
C ASN A 462 32.12 23.36 -4.19
N VAL A 463 32.54 23.11 -5.43
CA VAL A 463 33.13 21.82 -5.84
C VAL A 463 34.39 21.51 -5.04
N PHE A 464 35.32 22.46 -4.90
CA PHE A 464 36.54 22.27 -4.12
C PHE A 464 36.26 22.09 -2.63
N ALA A 465 35.34 22.87 -2.06
CA ALA A 465 34.94 22.72 -0.67
C ALA A 465 34.39 21.30 -0.40
N ASP A 466 33.52 20.79 -1.27
CA ASP A 466 32.95 19.45 -1.15
C ASP A 466 34.00 18.35 -1.38
N LEU A 467 34.84 18.49 -2.42
CA LEU A 467 35.88 17.50 -2.74
C LEU A 467 36.94 17.39 -1.64
N ILE A 468 37.34 18.51 -1.03
CA ILE A 468 38.27 18.52 0.11
C ILE A 468 37.57 17.97 1.36
N ALA A 469 36.32 18.34 1.63
CA ALA A 469 35.55 17.86 2.77
C ALA A 469 35.22 16.36 2.70
N LEU A 470 35.19 15.78 1.50
CA LEU A 470 34.95 14.35 1.31
C LEU A 470 36.26 13.59 1.12
N SER A 471 37.06 13.91 0.12
CA SER A 471 38.17 13.07 -0.32
C SER A 471 39.51 13.41 0.35
N GLY A 472 39.55 14.50 1.15
CA GLY A 472 40.79 15.05 1.67
C GLY A 472 41.67 15.64 0.57
N ARG A 473 42.96 15.85 0.86
CA ARG A 473 43.92 16.45 -0.08
C ARG A 473 44.41 15.49 -1.18
N ARG A 474 43.98 14.22 -1.14
CA ARG A 474 44.38 13.21 -2.13
C ARG A 474 43.58 13.31 -3.42
N LEU A 475 44.19 13.95 -4.41
CA LEU A 475 43.63 14.19 -5.75
C LEU A 475 43.11 12.90 -6.45
N GLY A 476 43.80 11.78 -6.28
CA GLY A 476 43.40 10.49 -6.89
C GLY A 476 42.13 9.86 -6.29
N ALA A 477 41.59 10.39 -5.18
CA ALA A 477 40.35 9.92 -4.57
C ALA A 477 39.13 10.79 -4.93
N TRP A 478 39.33 11.86 -5.72
CA TRP A 478 38.27 12.77 -6.11
C TRP A 478 37.35 12.10 -7.13
N SER A 479 36.05 12.20 -6.90
CA SER A 479 35.02 11.64 -7.79
C SER A 479 33.88 12.62 -7.89
N TYR A 480 33.26 12.74 -9.08
CA TYR A 480 32.08 13.57 -9.29
C TYR A 480 30.91 13.19 -8.36
N ARG A 481 30.84 11.93 -7.91
CA ARG A 481 29.84 11.44 -6.95
C ARG A 481 29.98 12.07 -5.57
N ASN A 482 31.14 12.66 -5.28
CA ASN A 482 31.43 13.35 -4.02
C ASN A 482 31.07 14.84 -4.08
N ILE A 483 30.38 15.33 -5.11
CA ILE A 483 30.01 16.75 -5.22
C ILE A 483 28.52 16.90 -4.88
N ASN A 484 28.18 17.79 -3.94
CA ASN A 484 26.79 18.10 -3.65
C ASN A 484 26.28 19.16 -4.64
N PHE A 485 25.86 18.70 -5.82
CA PHE A 485 25.34 19.57 -6.88
C PHE A 485 24.11 20.38 -6.46
N ASP A 486 23.30 19.92 -5.51
CA ASP A 486 22.16 20.70 -4.99
C ASP A 486 22.66 21.95 -4.25
N ASN A 487 23.66 21.81 -3.39
CA ASN A 487 24.25 22.95 -2.68
C ASN A 487 25.02 23.89 -3.62
N ALA A 488 25.75 23.35 -4.59
CA ALA A 488 26.46 24.14 -5.59
C ALA A 488 25.48 24.98 -6.44
N THR A 489 24.41 24.37 -6.94
CA THR A 489 23.40 25.09 -7.76
C THR A 489 22.54 26.05 -6.95
N GLN A 490 22.23 25.76 -5.69
CA GLN A 490 21.63 26.75 -4.78
C GLN A 490 22.55 27.97 -4.60
N SER A 491 23.86 27.76 -4.47
CA SER A 491 24.82 28.88 -4.38
C SER A 491 24.88 29.70 -5.67
N LEU A 492 24.77 29.05 -6.84
CA LEU A 492 24.70 29.73 -8.13
C LEU A 492 23.41 30.53 -8.31
N PHE A 493 22.27 30.02 -7.83
CA PHE A 493 21.01 30.76 -7.80
C PHE A 493 21.16 32.07 -7.01
N TRP A 494 21.59 31.98 -5.75
CA TRP A 494 21.72 33.16 -4.89
C TRP A 494 22.83 34.11 -5.35
N THR A 495 23.93 33.62 -5.90
CA THR A 495 24.98 34.53 -6.38
C THR A 495 24.60 35.28 -7.66
N GLY A 496 23.62 34.78 -8.42
CA GLY A 496 23.08 35.50 -9.57
C GLY A 496 22.43 36.81 -9.18
N PHE A 497 21.57 36.78 -8.16
CA PHE A 497 20.87 37.95 -7.63
C PHE A 497 21.79 38.94 -6.90
N SER A 498 22.97 38.54 -6.44
CA SER A 498 23.94 39.49 -5.84
C SER A 498 24.51 40.47 -6.87
N VAL A 499 24.59 40.10 -8.15
CA VAL A 499 25.22 40.93 -9.19
C VAL A 499 24.55 42.30 -9.34
N PRO A 500 23.23 42.41 -9.58
CA PRO A 500 22.57 43.72 -9.69
C PRO A 500 22.61 44.50 -8.38
N ILE A 501 22.49 43.83 -7.22
CA ILE A 501 22.54 44.48 -5.91
C ILE A 501 23.89 45.16 -5.68
N LEU A 502 24.98 44.44 -5.92
CA LEU A 502 26.34 44.97 -5.78
C LEU A 502 26.63 46.04 -6.84
N GLY A 503 26.09 45.87 -8.05
CA GLY A 503 26.14 46.86 -9.10
C GLY A 503 25.49 48.18 -8.72
N LEU A 504 24.29 48.13 -8.14
CA LEU A 504 23.56 49.31 -7.64
C LEU A 504 24.30 50.00 -6.50
N VAL A 505 24.86 49.23 -5.56
CA VAL A 505 25.67 49.80 -4.47
C VAL A 505 26.91 50.51 -5.02
N LYS A 506 27.59 49.91 -6.00
CA LYS A 506 28.76 50.53 -6.66
C LYS A 506 28.36 51.80 -7.39
N GLN A 507 27.27 51.79 -8.16
CA GLN A 507 26.77 52.98 -8.86
C GLN A 507 26.37 54.10 -7.89
N GLY A 508 25.67 53.75 -6.80
CA GLY A 508 25.31 54.71 -5.75
C GLY A 508 26.52 55.30 -5.04
N PHE A 509 27.55 54.49 -4.78
CA PHE A 509 28.82 54.95 -4.22
C PHE A 509 29.52 55.93 -5.17
N ASP A 510 29.65 55.59 -6.46
CA ASP A 510 30.32 56.45 -7.43
C ASP A 510 29.61 57.81 -7.59
N LEU A 511 28.27 57.82 -7.52
CA LEU A 511 27.45 59.03 -7.59
C LEU A 511 27.60 59.91 -6.34
N ALA A 512 27.70 59.29 -5.17
CA ALA A 512 27.82 60.00 -3.90
C ALA A 512 29.26 60.43 -3.58
N TRP A 513 30.25 59.95 -4.34
CA TRP A 513 31.66 60.21 -4.07
C TRP A 513 32.07 61.64 -4.50
N PRO A 514 32.54 62.50 -3.57
CA PRO A 514 32.75 63.92 -3.85
C PRO A 514 34.13 64.25 -4.46
N LEU A 515 35.07 63.29 -4.46
CA LEU A 515 36.45 63.49 -4.93
C LEU A 515 36.67 62.84 -6.31
N ALA A 516 37.88 63.00 -6.86
CA ALA A 516 38.24 62.32 -8.11
C ALA A 516 38.08 60.80 -8.00
N HIS A 517 37.54 60.17 -9.05
CA HIS A 517 37.38 58.71 -9.17
C HIS A 517 38.72 58.01 -9.48
N ALA A 518 39.78 58.37 -8.75
CA ALA A 518 41.12 57.83 -8.92
C ALA A 518 41.90 57.88 -7.59
N GLY A 519 42.80 56.91 -7.41
CA GLY A 519 43.72 56.86 -6.28
C GLY A 519 43.35 55.82 -5.20
N PRO A 520 44.28 55.55 -4.27
CA PRO A 520 44.16 54.46 -3.30
C PRO A 520 43.01 54.67 -2.31
N VAL A 521 42.70 55.91 -1.94
CA VAL A 521 41.60 56.25 -1.02
C VAL A 521 40.24 55.92 -1.65
N PHE A 522 40.07 56.27 -2.94
CA PHE A 522 38.86 55.95 -3.69
C PHE A 522 38.67 54.43 -3.82
N GLU A 523 39.70 53.70 -4.27
CA GLU A 523 39.65 52.25 -4.42
C GLU A 523 39.41 51.52 -3.09
N CYS A 524 40.06 51.96 -2.01
CA CYS A 524 39.85 51.41 -0.67
C CYS A 524 38.40 51.56 -0.22
N SER A 525 37.85 52.76 -0.36
CA SER A 525 36.48 53.08 0.07
C SER A 525 35.42 52.37 -0.78
N LYS A 526 35.63 52.31 -2.10
CA LYS A 526 34.76 51.61 -3.05
C LYS A 526 34.66 50.12 -2.73
N PHE A 527 35.79 49.45 -2.57
CA PHE A 527 35.82 48.01 -2.29
C PHE A 527 35.29 47.69 -0.89
N PHE A 528 35.52 48.55 0.10
CA PHE A 528 34.91 48.42 1.41
C PHE A 528 33.37 48.42 1.34
N ALA A 529 32.78 49.39 0.62
CA ALA A 529 31.33 49.47 0.42
C ALA A 529 30.76 48.22 -0.28
N ILE A 530 31.43 47.76 -1.34
CA ILE A 530 31.03 46.54 -2.08
C ILE A 530 31.12 45.30 -1.18
N CYS A 531 32.21 45.14 -0.41
CA CYS A 531 32.43 43.98 0.47
C CYS A 531 31.45 43.93 1.64
N ILE A 532 31.07 45.07 2.21
CA ILE A 532 30.00 45.16 3.22
C ILE A 532 28.66 44.77 2.62
N ALA A 533 28.29 45.35 1.47
CA ALA A 533 27.03 45.02 0.81
C ALA A 533 26.93 43.53 0.47
N ASN A 534 28.03 42.94 -0.01
CA ASN A 534 28.12 41.50 -0.26
C ASN A 534 27.99 40.69 1.04
N GLY A 535 28.59 41.15 2.14
CA GLY A 535 28.45 40.54 3.46
C GLY A 535 26.99 40.54 3.93
N VAL A 536 26.31 41.70 3.86
CA VAL A 536 24.89 41.85 4.22
C VAL A 536 24.00 40.95 3.35
N TYR A 537 24.26 40.90 2.05
CA TYR A 537 23.54 40.02 1.13
C TYR A 537 23.72 38.54 1.50
N ILE A 538 24.95 38.13 1.80
CA ILE A 538 25.27 36.77 2.21
C ILE A 538 24.56 36.41 3.52
N ALA A 539 24.60 37.29 4.51
CA ALA A 539 23.91 37.08 5.77
C ALA A 539 22.40 36.94 5.59
N SER A 540 21.81 37.78 4.72
CA SER A 540 20.37 37.83 4.48
C SER A 540 19.84 36.55 3.84
N HIS A 541 20.45 36.08 2.75
CA HIS A 541 19.96 34.83 2.13
C HIS A 541 20.33 33.58 2.93
N ASN A 542 21.40 33.59 3.72
CA ASN A 542 21.70 32.49 4.65
C ASN A 542 20.69 32.41 5.80
N LYS A 543 20.14 33.55 6.25
CA LYS A 543 19.01 33.57 7.18
C LYS A 543 17.75 32.98 6.56
N ILE A 544 17.44 33.30 5.31
CA ILE A 544 16.31 32.70 4.55
C ILE A 544 16.49 31.19 4.39
N ARG A 545 17.73 30.72 4.24
CA ARG A 545 18.07 29.29 4.14
C ARG A 545 18.15 28.57 5.49
N ASN A 546 17.82 29.22 6.61
CA ASN A 546 17.85 28.66 7.97
C ASN A 546 19.23 28.09 8.39
N PHE A 547 20.33 28.78 8.05
CA PHE A 547 21.65 28.44 8.60
C PHE A 547 21.79 28.87 10.07
N ASP A 548 22.66 28.18 10.82
CA ASP A 548 23.00 28.54 12.20
C ASP A 548 23.53 29.98 12.31
N HIS A 549 23.17 30.66 13.39
CA HIS A 549 23.57 32.05 13.64
C HIS A 549 25.09 32.25 13.60
N ARG A 550 25.86 31.27 14.11
CA ARG A 550 27.33 31.28 14.05
C ARG A 550 27.86 31.23 12.61
N VAL A 551 27.21 30.45 11.73
CA VAL A 551 27.59 30.32 10.31
C VAL A 551 27.27 31.62 9.55
N ILE A 552 26.14 32.25 9.85
CA ILE A 552 25.73 33.53 9.26
C ILE A 552 26.77 34.63 9.59
N LEU A 553 27.18 34.74 10.86
CA LEU A 553 28.18 35.71 11.31
C LEU A 553 29.53 35.50 10.62
N VAL A 554 30.03 34.26 10.58
CA VAL A 554 31.32 33.94 9.92
C VAL A 554 31.26 34.30 8.43
N ASN A 555 30.17 34.00 7.75
CA ASN A 555 29.99 34.31 6.33
C ASN A 555 29.90 35.83 6.04
N PHE A 556 29.33 36.61 6.96
CA PHE A 556 29.31 38.07 6.88
C PHE A 556 30.73 38.65 6.97
N PHE A 557 31.47 38.31 8.04
CA PHE A 557 32.82 38.84 8.27
C PHE A 557 33.82 38.38 7.21
N ARG A 558 33.67 37.17 6.68
CA ARG A 558 34.44 36.66 5.54
C ARG A 558 34.41 37.59 4.32
N SER A 559 33.27 38.21 4.04
CA SER A 559 33.15 39.17 2.92
C SER A 559 33.88 40.48 3.21
N ILE A 560 33.84 40.95 4.46
CA ILE A 560 34.50 42.20 4.88
C ILE A 560 36.03 42.03 4.89
N LEU A 561 36.54 40.88 5.36
CA LEU A 561 37.97 40.57 5.36
C LEU A 561 38.59 40.51 3.95
N ALA A 562 37.76 40.41 2.91
CA ALA A 562 38.23 40.43 1.52
C ALA A 562 38.53 41.83 0.98
N TRP A 563 38.04 42.90 1.62
CA TRP A 563 38.18 44.26 1.12
C TRP A 563 39.66 44.70 0.93
N PRO A 564 40.57 44.51 1.91
CA PRO A 564 41.95 45.00 1.78
C PRO A 564 42.67 44.36 0.59
N PHE A 565 42.41 43.08 0.34
CA PHE A 565 42.96 42.37 -0.81
C PHE A 565 42.35 42.89 -2.12
N ALA A 566 41.04 43.09 -2.17
CA ALA A 566 40.39 43.62 -3.37
C ALA A 566 40.89 45.02 -3.73
N SER A 567 41.13 45.89 -2.74
CA SER A 567 41.71 47.21 -2.95
C SER A 567 43.17 47.17 -3.40
N LEU A 568 44.00 46.32 -2.76
CA LEU A 568 45.42 46.20 -3.08
C LEU A 568 45.66 45.72 -4.52
N PHE A 569 44.84 44.77 -4.99
CA PHE A 569 44.95 44.19 -6.32
C PHE A 569 44.08 44.89 -7.38
N SER A 570 43.37 45.96 -7.02
CA SER A 570 42.53 46.76 -7.92
C SER A 570 43.24 47.24 -9.20
N PRO A 571 44.49 47.75 -9.15
CA PRO A 571 45.17 48.24 -10.36
C PRO A 571 45.31 47.18 -11.45
N ILE A 572 45.53 45.91 -11.06
CA ILE A 572 45.64 44.78 -11.99
C ILE A 572 44.29 44.47 -12.62
N GLY A 573 43.23 44.45 -11.80
CA GLY A 573 41.88 44.21 -12.29
C GLY A 573 41.37 45.32 -13.22
N ASN A 574 41.72 46.58 -12.92
CA ASN A 574 41.36 47.73 -13.75
C ASN A 574 42.10 47.71 -15.10
N LEU A 575 43.38 47.31 -15.13
CA LEU A 575 44.15 47.13 -16.37
C LEU A 575 43.50 46.06 -17.28
N LEU A 576 42.96 45.00 -16.70
CA LEU A 576 42.26 43.93 -17.40
C LEU A 576 40.77 44.23 -17.69
N MET A 577 40.31 45.46 -17.41
CA MET A 577 38.91 45.89 -17.58
C MET A 577 37.90 45.01 -16.82
N ILE A 578 38.31 44.43 -15.69
CA ILE A 578 37.44 43.59 -14.85
C ILE A 578 36.57 44.50 -13.96
N PRO A 579 35.23 44.36 -13.96
CA PRO A 579 34.37 45.16 -13.10
C PRO A 579 34.73 45.00 -11.61
N SER A 580 34.74 46.10 -10.86
CA SER A 580 35.13 46.09 -9.43
C SER A 580 34.30 45.12 -8.58
N ILE A 581 33.01 44.91 -8.91
CA ILE A 581 32.18 43.91 -8.23
C ILE A 581 32.69 42.47 -8.41
N VAL A 582 33.25 42.14 -9.59
CA VAL A 582 33.81 40.81 -9.90
C VAL A 582 35.11 40.62 -9.13
N GLN A 583 35.95 41.66 -9.07
CA GLN A 583 37.18 41.65 -8.28
C GLN A 583 36.90 41.43 -6.78
N ALA A 584 35.89 42.11 -6.22
CA ALA A 584 35.48 41.96 -4.82
C ALA A 584 34.98 40.54 -4.50
N LYS A 585 34.21 39.96 -5.41
CA LYS A 585 33.74 38.58 -5.28
C LYS A 585 34.88 37.57 -5.24
N PHE A 586 35.83 37.69 -6.16
CA PHE A 586 36.95 36.76 -6.26
C PHE A 586 37.68 36.65 -4.91
N TRP A 587 38.03 37.79 -4.32
CA TRP A 587 38.70 37.82 -3.02
C TRP A 587 37.81 37.32 -1.87
N SER A 588 36.50 37.57 -1.91
CA SER A 588 35.57 37.00 -0.91
C SER A 588 35.50 35.47 -0.96
N ASP A 589 35.51 34.87 -2.14
CA ASP A 589 35.52 33.41 -2.31
C ASP A 589 36.90 32.79 -1.99
N VAL A 590 38.01 33.51 -2.20
CA VAL A 590 39.35 33.09 -1.75
C VAL A 590 39.43 33.02 -0.23
N VAL A 591 38.99 34.07 0.48
CA VAL A 591 38.95 34.08 1.96
C VAL A 591 38.04 32.95 2.48
N ALA A 592 36.96 32.64 1.77
CA ALA A 592 36.08 31.52 2.11
C ALA A 592 36.76 30.15 2.05
N ALA A 593 37.53 29.90 1.00
CA ALA A 593 38.24 28.63 0.83
C ALA A 593 39.21 28.36 1.98
N VAL A 594 39.87 29.41 2.49
CA VAL A 594 40.79 29.32 3.63
C VAL A 594 40.05 28.97 4.93
N ILE A 595 38.88 29.55 5.18
CA ILE A 595 38.12 29.35 6.42
C ILE A 595 37.37 28.01 6.45
N GLU A 596 36.83 27.53 5.31
CA GLU A 596 35.95 26.36 5.27
C GLU A 596 36.66 25.00 5.11
N GLY A 597 37.91 24.98 4.60
CA GLY A 597 38.58 23.76 4.12
C GLY A 597 38.97 22.69 5.16
N GLY A 598 38.90 22.96 6.47
CA GLY A 598 39.42 22.06 7.52
C GLY A 598 38.41 21.51 8.54
N GLY A 599 37.27 22.16 8.75
CA GLY A 599 36.38 21.91 9.89
C GLY A 599 35.34 20.79 9.68
N LYS A 600 34.69 20.76 8.51
CA LYS A 600 33.58 19.82 8.23
C LYS A 600 34.03 18.36 8.14
N TYR A 601 35.27 18.11 7.69
CA TYR A 601 35.82 16.76 7.52
C TYR A 601 36.00 16.01 8.85
N ARG A 602 36.53 16.68 9.88
CA ARG A 602 36.84 16.03 11.17
C ARG A 602 35.57 15.66 11.95
N GLN A 603 34.55 16.52 11.90
CA GLN A 603 33.33 16.34 12.69
C GLN A 603 32.50 15.12 12.27
N GLU A 604 32.35 14.86 10.97
CA GLU A 604 31.55 13.71 10.49
C GLU A 604 32.19 12.36 10.85
N ILE A 605 33.53 12.24 10.81
CA ILE A 605 34.20 10.98 11.13
C ILE A 605 34.17 10.68 12.63
N VAL A 606 34.34 11.70 13.49
CA VAL A 606 34.30 11.54 14.95
C VAL A 606 32.95 10.99 15.40
N LEU A 607 31.84 11.56 14.91
CA LEU A 607 30.50 11.12 15.26
C LEU A 607 30.23 9.66 14.87
N ARG A 608 30.62 9.25 13.64
CA ARG A 608 30.40 7.87 13.18
C ARG A 608 31.30 6.85 13.85
N THR A 609 32.51 7.26 14.21
CA THR A 609 33.43 6.41 14.97
C THR A 609 32.89 6.16 16.37
N ARG A 610 32.27 7.18 17.01
CA ARG A 610 31.56 7.02 18.29
C ARG A 610 30.41 6.03 18.18
N ASP A 611 29.48 6.23 17.24
CA ASP A 611 28.32 5.35 17.07
C ASP A 611 28.75 3.87 16.86
N LEU A 612 29.76 3.62 16.02
CA LEU A 612 30.28 2.27 15.78
C LEU A 612 30.98 1.66 17.01
N LYS A 613 31.66 2.46 17.83
CA LYS A 613 32.29 1.99 19.08
C LYS A 613 31.25 1.53 20.10
N GLU A 614 30.05 2.12 20.10
CA GLU A 614 28.95 1.70 20.95
C GLU A 614 28.29 0.41 20.42
N ILE A 615 28.19 0.24 19.10
CA ILE A 615 27.48 -0.90 18.49
C ILE A 615 28.34 -2.16 18.38
N LEU A 616 29.63 -2.05 18.04
CA LEU A 616 30.50 -3.22 17.81
C LEU A 616 30.54 -4.21 18.98
N PRO A 617 30.64 -3.79 20.26
CA PRO A 617 30.62 -4.71 21.39
C PRO A 617 29.30 -5.50 21.52
N LEU A 618 28.19 -4.96 20.99
CA LEU A 618 26.88 -5.63 21.04
C LEU A 618 26.80 -6.86 20.13
N LEU A 619 27.77 -7.06 19.24
CA LEU A 619 27.85 -8.27 18.41
C LEU A 619 28.13 -9.52 19.24
N SER A 620 28.84 -9.37 20.36
CA SER A 620 29.15 -10.47 21.27
C SER A 620 28.12 -10.62 22.41
N ALA A 621 27.00 -9.89 22.34
CA ALA A 621 25.93 -9.99 23.33
C ALA A 621 25.29 -11.39 23.34
N GLY A 622 24.98 -11.91 24.54
CA GLY A 622 24.32 -13.21 24.70
C GLY A 622 22.88 -13.24 24.15
N ASP A 623 22.19 -12.10 24.08
CA ASP A 623 20.88 -11.98 23.45
C ASP A 623 21.01 -11.90 21.92
N LYS A 624 20.50 -12.93 21.24
CA LYS A 624 20.45 -13.02 19.77
C LYS A 624 19.73 -11.81 19.14
N SER A 625 18.71 -11.27 19.78
CA SER A 625 17.95 -10.11 19.26
C SER A 625 18.79 -8.83 19.26
N VAL A 626 19.61 -8.62 20.29
CA VAL A 626 20.53 -7.48 20.38
C VAL A 626 21.59 -7.59 19.29
N ARG A 627 22.18 -8.78 19.13
CA ARG A 627 23.19 -9.05 18.09
C ARG A 627 22.66 -8.80 16.69
N LEU A 628 21.47 -9.30 16.35
CA LEU A 628 20.87 -9.10 15.02
C LEU A 628 20.49 -7.63 14.77
N THR A 629 20.06 -6.89 15.80
CA THR A 629 19.89 -5.42 15.68
C THR A 629 21.22 -4.72 15.41
N ALA A 630 22.28 -5.04 16.15
CA ALA A 630 23.61 -4.49 15.92
C ALA A 630 24.13 -4.79 14.51
N MET A 631 23.87 -5.99 13.99
CA MET A 631 24.23 -6.34 12.61
C MET A 631 23.54 -5.45 11.57
N LEU A 632 22.23 -5.20 11.73
CA LEU A 632 21.48 -4.30 10.84
C LEU A 632 21.98 -2.86 10.93
N ASP A 633 22.29 -2.37 12.13
CA ASP A 633 22.80 -1.01 12.34
C ASP A 633 24.19 -0.81 11.71
N ILE A 634 25.09 -1.80 11.86
CA ILE A 634 26.40 -1.77 11.20
C ILE A 634 26.24 -1.76 9.68
N LEU A 635 25.38 -2.62 9.14
CA LEU A 635 25.11 -2.67 7.69
C LEU A 635 24.52 -1.34 7.20
N TYR A 636 23.59 -0.75 7.95
CA TYR A 636 23.00 0.55 7.65
C TYR A 636 24.03 1.69 7.68
N ILE A 637 24.86 1.76 8.72
CA ILE A 637 25.94 2.75 8.83
C ILE A 637 26.92 2.61 7.67
N TRP A 638 27.30 1.37 7.34
CA TRP A 638 28.23 1.09 6.25
C TRP A 638 27.66 1.44 4.87
N ALA A 639 26.38 1.16 4.62
CA ALA A 639 25.74 1.32 3.31
C ALA A 639 25.17 2.72 3.06
N ARG A 640 24.48 3.31 4.05
CA ARG A 640 23.63 4.51 3.88
C ARG A 640 24.20 5.77 4.53
N ARG A 641 25.09 5.68 5.53
CA ARG A 641 25.60 6.86 6.27
C ARG A 641 26.90 7.42 5.67
N ARG A 642 27.03 8.76 5.67
CA ARG A 642 28.26 9.45 5.21
C ARG A 642 29.48 8.95 5.99
N ARG A 643 30.55 8.62 5.27
CA ARG A 643 31.83 8.14 5.81
C ARG A 643 31.74 6.89 6.70
N GLY A 644 30.61 6.17 6.73
CA GLY A 644 30.45 4.96 7.54
C GLY A 644 31.51 3.90 7.21
N ARG A 645 31.78 3.66 5.92
CA ARG A 645 32.86 2.78 5.46
C ARG A 645 34.24 3.21 5.98
N THR A 646 34.53 4.52 5.97
CA THR A 646 35.82 5.06 6.41
C THR A 646 35.98 4.96 7.93
N ALA A 647 34.92 5.26 8.68
CA ALA A 647 34.90 5.13 10.14
C ALA A 647 35.11 3.68 10.56
N LEU A 648 34.36 2.73 9.96
CA LEU A 648 34.53 1.31 10.25
C LEU A 648 35.92 0.80 9.85
N LEU A 649 36.45 1.24 8.70
CA LEU A 649 37.82 0.90 8.29
C LEU A 649 38.88 1.41 9.28
N ARG A 650 38.70 2.61 9.86
CA ARG A 650 39.64 3.15 10.87
C ARG A 650 39.61 2.33 12.16
N LEU A 651 38.44 1.82 12.55
CA LEU A 651 38.28 0.96 13.72
C LEU A 651 38.86 -0.44 13.50
N LEU A 652 38.74 -0.99 12.28
CA LEU A 652 39.29 -2.32 11.96
C LEU A 652 40.80 -2.28 11.66
N CYS A 653 41.32 -1.15 11.18
CA CYS A 653 42.73 -0.99 10.79
C CYS A 653 43.32 0.32 11.36
N PRO A 654 43.78 0.36 12.62
CA PRO A 654 44.29 1.58 13.27
C PRO A 654 45.58 2.13 12.64
N HIS A 655 46.40 1.29 12.02
CA HIS A 655 47.72 1.64 11.45
C HIS A 655 47.67 2.51 10.17
N ARG A 656 46.56 3.20 9.92
CA ARG A 656 46.49 4.24 8.88
C ARG A 656 46.58 5.60 9.56
N LYS A 657 47.73 5.96 10.13
CA LYS A 657 48.12 7.37 10.21
C LYS A 657 48.13 7.86 8.76
N GLU A 658 47.09 8.59 8.35
CA GLU A 658 47.21 9.45 7.18
C GLU A 658 48.34 10.43 7.52
N ARG A 659 49.37 10.47 6.70
CA ARG A 659 50.57 11.31 6.82
C ARG A 659 50.25 12.82 6.64
N GLU A 660 49.06 13.25 7.07
CA GLU A 660 48.44 14.54 6.75
C GLU A 660 47.77 15.16 7.98
N SER A 661 48.48 15.30 9.09
CA SER A 661 48.31 16.42 10.04
C SER A 661 49.35 16.34 11.16
N GLU A 662 50.62 16.52 10.85
CA GLU A 662 51.58 16.97 11.87
C GLU A 662 52.24 18.23 11.29
N SER A 663 51.98 19.34 11.96
CA SER A 663 52.83 20.52 11.93
C SER A 663 54.30 20.10 12.03
N PRO A 664 55.24 20.75 11.33
CA PRO A 664 56.66 20.42 11.46
C PRO A 664 57.11 20.82 12.87
N GLY A 665 57.16 19.88 13.81
CA GLY A 665 57.59 20.21 15.17
C GLY A 665 57.43 19.17 16.29
N GLU A 666 56.77 18.03 16.10
CA GLU A 666 56.69 17.00 17.16
C GLU A 666 57.19 15.65 16.66
N THR A 667 58.37 15.27 17.15
CA THR A 667 59.03 13.99 16.90
C THR A 667 58.54 12.98 17.92
N ASP A 668 57.28 12.55 17.82
CA ASP A 668 56.80 11.43 18.65
C ASP A 668 57.04 10.10 17.93
N ALA A 669 57.87 9.28 18.56
CA ALA A 669 58.24 7.94 18.12
C ALA A 669 57.00 7.08 17.80
N PRO A 670 57.10 6.13 16.85
CA PRO A 670 55.99 5.23 16.55
C PRO A 670 55.73 4.31 17.75
N GLU A 671 54.67 4.57 18.52
CA GLU A 671 54.14 3.60 19.49
C GLU A 671 53.80 2.30 18.74
N LEU A 672 54.61 1.27 18.99
CA LEU A 672 54.27 -0.12 18.70
C LEU A 672 53.00 -0.46 19.48
N ALA A 673 51.84 -0.46 18.82
CA ALA A 673 50.62 -0.99 19.43
C ALA A 673 50.90 -2.41 19.95
N SER A 674 50.63 -2.67 21.23
CA SER A 674 50.88 -3.97 21.86
C SER A 674 50.20 -5.10 21.10
N ASP A 675 50.79 -6.29 21.12
CA ASP A 675 50.28 -7.47 20.41
C ASP A 675 48.84 -7.82 20.84
N GLU A 676 48.44 -7.49 22.07
CA GLU A 676 47.06 -7.60 22.56
C GLU A 676 46.05 -6.77 21.76
N ILE A 677 46.38 -5.52 21.42
CA ILE A 677 45.52 -4.65 20.62
C ILE A 677 45.37 -5.23 19.21
N ARG A 678 46.47 -5.70 18.63
CA ARG A 678 46.47 -6.33 17.29
C ARG A 678 45.62 -7.60 17.27
N HIS A 679 45.74 -8.44 18.30
CA HIS A 679 44.94 -9.64 18.45
C HIS A 679 43.45 -9.30 18.56
N SER A 680 43.07 -8.33 19.40
CA SER A 680 41.69 -7.87 19.55
C SER A 680 41.06 -7.41 18.23
N HIS A 681 41.79 -6.63 17.43
CA HIS A 681 41.31 -6.17 16.11
C HIS A 681 41.16 -7.30 15.08
N ALA A 682 42.08 -8.28 15.10
CA ALA A 682 41.99 -9.46 14.25
C ALA A 682 40.74 -10.29 14.61
N THR A 683 40.53 -10.56 15.90
CA THR A 683 39.38 -11.30 16.42
C THR A 683 38.05 -10.63 16.05
N MET A 684 37.94 -9.31 16.24
CA MET A 684 36.74 -8.56 15.85
C MET A 684 36.48 -8.62 14.32
N SER A 685 37.54 -8.59 13.51
CA SER A 685 37.41 -8.70 12.06
C SER A 685 36.94 -10.10 11.64
N ASP A 686 37.43 -11.14 12.29
CA ASP A 686 37.04 -12.53 12.04
C ASP A 686 35.59 -12.80 12.48
N GLU A 687 35.18 -12.27 13.64
CA GLU A 687 33.79 -12.31 14.13
C GLU A 687 32.84 -11.64 13.13
N LEU A 688 33.17 -10.45 12.62
CA LEU A 688 32.38 -9.76 11.60
C LEU A 688 32.27 -10.57 10.30
N VAL A 689 33.35 -11.20 9.83
CA VAL A 689 33.32 -12.05 8.63
C VAL A 689 32.43 -13.27 8.86
N GLN A 690 32.46 -13.89 10.03
CA GLN A 690 31.60 -15.02 10.33
C GLN A 690 30.13 -14.63 10.44
N LEU A 691 29.82 -13.58 11.22
CA LEU A 691 28.45 -13.13 11.46
C LEU A 691 27.74 -12.67 10.19
N PHE A 692 28.44 -12.02 9.25
CA PHE A 692 27.85 -11.50 8.01
C PHE A 692 27.99 -12.47 6.82
N ASN A 693 28.27 -13.75 7.05
CA ASN A 693 28.32 -14.74 5.99
C ASN A 693 26.93 -14.91 5.33
N PRO A 694 26.77 -14.61 4.02
CA PRO A 694 25.46 -14.60 3.36
C PRO A 694 24.72 -15.94 3.41
N HIS A 695 25.43 -17.06 3.43
CA HIS A 695 24.80 -18.40 3.43
C HIS A 695 23.97 -18.70 4.69
N HIS A 696 24.21 -17.97 5.79
CA HIS A 696 23.51 -18.18 7.06
C HIS A 696 22.83 -16.92 7.57
N SER A 697 23.51 -15.78 7.47
CA SER A 697 23.04 -14.51 8.02
C SER A 697 21.83 -13.96 7.28
N GLU A 698 21.67 -14.24 5.98
CA GLU A 698 20.49 -13.83 5.21
C GLU A 698 19.21 -14.36 5.86
N ALA A 699 19.08 -15.68 6.00
CA ALA A 699 17.87 -16.30 6.52
C ALA A 699 17.57 -15.88 7.98
N GLU A 700 18.60 -15.71 8.81
CA GLU A 700 18.42 -15.25 10.19
C GLU A 700 17.97 -13.80 10.28
N LEU A 701 18.62 -12.90 9.54
CA LEU A 701 18.27 -11.47 9.51
C LEU A 701 16.89 -11.27 8.89
N SER A 702 16.57 -11.97 7.80
CA SER A 702 15.24 -11.93 7.18
C SER A 702 14.15 -12.34 8.17
N ARG A 703 14.31 -13.46 8.89
CA ARG A 703 13.34 -13.88 9.92
C ARG A 703 13.20 -12.87 11.05
N PHE A 704 14.31 -12.28 11.48
CA PHE A 704 14.32 -11.28 12.54
C PHE A 704 13.61 -9.99 12.12
N ILE A 705 13.89 -9.50 10.91
CA ILE A 705 13.24 -8.31 10.34
C ILE A 705 11.73 -8.52 10.29
N LEU A 706 11.26 -9.64 9.75
CA LEU A 706 9.83 -9.95 9.63
C LEU A 706 9.11 -10.06 10.98
N ARG A 707 9.80 -10.52 12.02
CA ARG A 707 9.21 -10.72 13.35
C ARG A 707 9.15 -9.44 14.18
N LYS A 708 10.15 -8.57 14.07
CA LYS A 708 10.35 -7.43 15.00
C LYS A 708 9.82 -6.10 14.46
N TYR A 709 9.81 -5.90 13.14
CA TYR A 709 9.57 -4.59 12.55
C TYR A 709 8.19 -4.46 11.89
N SER A 710 7.74 -3.21 11.73
CA SER A 710 6.47 -2.91 11.06
C SER A 710 6.53 -3.18 9.56
N LYS A 711 5.35 -3.26 8.92
CA LYS A 711 5.22 -3.56 7.47
C LYS A 711 6.06 -2.65 6.57
N HIS A 712 6.22 -1.38 6.91
CA HIS A 712 6.99 -0.42 6.11
C HIS A 712 8.50 -0.58 6.35
N GLU A 713 8.90 -0.71 7.60
CA GLU A 713 10.31 -0.92 7.99
C GLU A 713 10.86 -2.24 7.43
N VAL A 714 10.05 -3.30 7.42
CA VAL A 714 10.40 -4.59 6.81
C VAL A 714 10.86 -4.39 5.37
N LEU A 715 10.12 -3.66 4.54
CA LEU A 715 10.50 -3.46 3.13
C LEU A 715 11.86 -2.77 3.00
N ILE A 716 12.08 -1.71 3.79
CA ILE A 716 13.32 -0.94 3.78
C ILE A 716 14.51 -1.79 4.27
N LEU A 717 14.32 -2.55 5.34
CA LEU A 717 15.37 -3.38 5.92
C LEU A 717 15.68 -4.61 5.06
N MET A 718 14.68 -5.19 4.40
CA MET A 718 14.89 -6.27 3.43
C MET A 718 15.68 -5.78 2.22
N GLU A 719 15.32 -4.62 1.67
CA GLU A 719 16.07 -4.00 0.56
C GLU A 719 17.51 -3.64 0.98
N LEU A 720 17.69 -3.11 2.20
CA LEU A 720 19.02 -2.86 2.75
C LEU A 720 19.84 -4.16 2.82
N LEU A 721 19.23 -5.23 3.33
CA LEU A 721 19.86 -6.53 3.50
C LEU A 721 20.26 -7.11 2.15
N SER A 722 19.30 -7.28 1.23
CA SER A 722 19.53 -7.92 -0.06
C SER A 722 20.55 -7.16 -0.90
N ALA A 723 20.48 -5.83 -0.96
CA ALA A 723 21.39 -5.03 -1.78
C ALA A 723 22.82 -4.96 -1.24
N ASN A 724 23.04 -5.15 0.07
CA ASN A 724 24.33 -4.83 0.70
C ASN A 724 25.05 -6.01 1.34
N LEU A 725 24.38 -7.08 1.79
CA LEU A 725 24.98 -8.15 2.58
C LEU A 725 26.21 -8.79 1.89
N VAL A 726 26.03 -9.22 0.64
CA VAL A 726 27.05 -9.94 -0.14
C VAL A 726 28.22 -9.02 -0.52
N SER A 727 27.97 -7.73 -0.71
CA SER A 727 29.00 -6.71 -0.94
C SER A 727 29.75 -6.33 0.33
N PHE A 728 29.06 -6.26 1.47
CA PHE A 728 29.64 -5.98 2.78
C PHE A 728 30.55 -7.10 3.26
N HIS A 729 30.09 -8.36 3.18
CA HIS A 729 30.89 -9.54 3.52
C HIS A 729 32.20 -9.61 2.73
N ARG A 730 32.13 -9.37 1.41
CA ARG A 730 33.31 -9.30 0.56
C ARG A 730 34.27 -8.18 0.99
N TRP A 731 33.72 -7.01 1.33
CA TRP A 731 34.52 -5.88 1.80
C TRP A 731 35.26 -6.23 3.09
N LEU A 732 34.61 -6.92 4.03
CA LEU A 732 35.23 -7.43 5.26
C LEU A 732 36.35 -8.43 4.96
N LYS A 733 36.10 -9.46 4.13
CA LYS A 733 37.13 -10.44 3.70
C LYS A 733 38.36 -9.75 3.09
N LYS A 734 38.15 -8.74 2.24
CA LYS A 734 39.24 -7.97 1.61
C LYS A 734 40.06 -7.17 2.62
N ILE A 735 39.42 -6.62 3.65
CA ILE A 735 40.10 -5.90 4.72
C ILE A 735 40.89 -6.86 5.59
N ARG A 736 40.28 -7.97 6.04
CA ARG A 736 40.96 -8.99 6.85
C ARG A 736 42.21 -9.53 6.16
N LYS A 737 42.12 -9.88 4.87
CA LYS A 737 43.28 -10.34 4.07
C LYS A 737 44.39 -9.28 3.98
N ARG A 738 44.02 -8.01 3.86
CA ARG A 738 44.99 -6.89 3.81
C ARG A 738 45.62 -6.60 5.15
N TYR A 739 44.86 -6.69 6.23
CA TYR A 739 45.35 -6.54 7.59
C TYR A 739 46.37 -7.65 7.88
N ALA A 740 46.00 -8.90 7.59
CA ALA A 740 46.88 -10.06 7.76
C ALA A 740 48.22 -9.92 7.03
N LYS A 741 48.17 -9.49 5.77
CA LYS A 741 49.39 -9.23 4.98
C LYS A 741 50.29 -8.15 5.59
N LYS A 742 49.74 -7.19 6.35
CA LYS A 742 50.49 -6.08 6.94
C LYS A 742 51.00 -6.34 8.35
N THR A 743 50.26 -7.10 9.15
CA THR A 743 50.59 -7.35 10.56
C THR A 743 51.23 -8.72 10.78
N GLY A 744 51.13 -9.65 9.83
CA GLY A 744 51.61 -11.03 9.99
C GLY A 744 50.66 -11.94 10.77
N TRP A 745 49.43 -11.48 11.06
CA TRP A 745 48.41 -12.13 11.90
C TRP A 745 47.11 -12.47 11.17
#